data_AF-A0A8S3RV19-F1
#
_entry.id   AF-A0A8S3RV19-F1
#
_cell.length_a   1.000
_cell.length_b   1.000
_cell.length_c   1.000
_cell.angle_alpha   90.00
_cell.angle_beta   90.00
_cell.angle_gamma   90.00
#
_symmetry.space_group_name_H-M   'P 1'
#
loop_
_entity.id
_entity.type
_entity.pdbx_description
1 polymer ?
#
loop_
_entity_poly.entity_id
_entity_poly.type
_entity_poly.pdbx_seq_one_letter_code
_entity_poly.pdbx_strand_id
1 'polypeptide(L)'
;MRCINNIEAAVSDATREVNAKRSGGLRQVQEATSGANSLEGITSHSAVHIPKCARYHSQRQAPGLDKAIRYAGDMAITATAKYAERNGGAFPDPTEFRKLMKPYCPNRATACNRHDLYRTANGSCNNLHNPSWGASLTTQARLMPPSYGDKFNLGLLPRMKSVTDCPLPSPRTISNALFNAGTSPPRSKVFNLALTFFGQFLDHDFISTPTLTGKYNYSKMVVNPRPECASFRTPPGDFLTTCMAFVRSEFGVDPDCCPGPRNQLNLRTSFIDLSTTYGDTLAQQNDLRETGTGRLLEGLNRILPNGPSGSTCVAGDVCFKSGNLRFHALERDGRAAEVPMISVNHIIFLREHNNIVERLRSLGWTDGEFLYQEAKKILTGIYQHIVYTEYLPIILGDEGMSMSGLWSTPTGFNTQYNPSVNPTIRNACAAAAFRFGHSEVGSFVESFNEDFTPLAKSPMEDTFLNTRSIRNFDERFGPDAIARWMTTQFQSKSDRFFSPSVRNRLFQSMPKNGFDLPALNIQRGRDHGIPAYNRWREFCGFHPAKHFGTKYFGLTDHGTSAAKVLKSVYRHPDDIDLFAGGLSEKRAPGALVGPTFRCLIGLQFNLFKTGDRFFYENNFFPTGFTADQLQQIKKQTLSALYCRTMAVYTMPKNAFESPLAGKKRVPCEMFPKLDFTPWKKTKNITNRKKIIQ
;
A
#
# COMPACT_ATOMS: atom_id res chain seq x y z
N MET A 1 -44.14 -10.70 -18.40
CA MET A 1 -44.78 -11.36 -17.24
C MET A 1 -44.90 -12.89 -17.39
N ARG A 2 -43.88 -13.57 -17.94
CA ARG A 2 -43.66 -15.03 -17.82
C ARG A 2 -42.19 -15.38 -17.49
N CYS A 3 -41.44 -14.42 -16.93
CA CYS A 3 -40.06 -14.60 -16.45
C CYS A 3 -39.91 -14.25 -14.96
N ILE A 4 -41.01 -14.18 -14.20
CA ILE A 4 -41.01 -13.96 -12.74
C ILE A 4 -41.33 -15.25 -11.96
N ASN A 5 -41.80 -16.32 -12.63
CA ASN A 5 -42.22 -17.56 -11.94
C ASN A 5 -41.13 -18.65 -11.84
N ASN A 6 -39.89 -18.40 -12.28
CA ASN A 6 -38.79 -19.41 -12.24
C ASN A 6 -37.70 -19.13 -11.21
N ILE A 7 -37.87 -18.15 -10.32
CA ILE A 7 -36.91 -17.87 -9.22
C ILE A 7 -37.51 -18.20 -7.83
N GLU A 8 -38.83 -18.32 -7.71
CA GLU A 8 -39.48 -18.74 -6.46
C GLU A 8 -39.49 -20.27 -6.25
N ALA A 9 -39.29 -21.07 -7.31
CA ALA A 9 -39.20 -22.54 -7.19
C ALA A 9 -37.86 -23.04 -6.63
N ALA A 10 -36.76 -22.30 -6.79
CA ALA A 10 -35.43 -22.74 -6.34
C ALA A 10 -35.14 -22.49 -4.85
N VAL A 11 -35.99 -21.71 -4.16
CA VAL A 11 -35.82 -21.36 -2.73
C VAL A 11 -36.78 -22.14 -1.83
N SER A 12 -37.85 -22.72 -2.39
CA SER A 12 -38.82 -23.54 -1.64
C SER A 12 -38.40 -25.00 -1.46
N ASP A 13 -37.61 -25.58 -2.39
CA ASP A 13 -37.22 -27.00 -2.31
C ASP A 13 -36.05 -27.28 -1.35
N ALA A 14 -35.17 -26.30 -1.10
CA ALA A 14 -34.07 -26.45 -0.14
C ALA A 14 -34.53 -26.39 1.34
N THR A 15 -35.79 -26.03 1.61
CA THR A 15 -36.32 -25.83 2.96
C THR A 15 -37.28 -26.94 3.42
N ARG A 16 -37.73 -27.81 2.51
CA ARG A 16 -38.62 -28.95 2.84
C ARG A 16 -37.89 -30.23 3.24
N GLU A 17 -36.61 -30.38 2.92
CA GLU A 17 -35.83 -31.58 3.30
C GLU A 17 -35.16 -31.51 4.69
N VAL A 18 -35.14 -30.32 5.32
CA VAL A 18 -34.47 -30.11 6.62
C VAL A 18 -35.44 -30.12 7.81
N ASN A 19 -36.75 -30.00 7.58
CA ASN A 19 -37.76 -29.89 8.65
C ASN A 19 -38.53 -31.19 8.98
N ALA A 20 -38.09 -32.35 8.48
CA ALA A 20 -38.71 -33.64 8.81
C ALA A 20 -38.13 -34.35 10.05
N LYS A 21 -37.17 -33.76 10.79
CA LYS A 21 -36.67 -34.33 12.05
C LYS A 21 -36.26 -33.25 13.06
N ARG A 22 -37.20 -32.85 13.91
CA ARG A 22 -37.05 -32.70 15.39
C ARG A 22 -38.16 -31.79 15.93
N SER A 23 -39.28 -32.41 16.25
CA SER A 23 -40.20 -31.96 17.30
C SER A 23 -39.56 -32.17 18.68
N GLY A 24 -39.74 -31.21 19.59
CA GLY A 24 -39.66 -31.42 21.04
C GLY A 24 -38.87 -30.37 21.85
N GLY A 25 -39.59 -29.48 22.54
CA GLY A 25 -39.28 -29.16 23.95
C GLY A 25 -38.66 -27.80 24.34
N LEU A 26 -39.55 -26.85 24.69
CA LEU A 26 -39.63 -26.08 25.95
C LEU A 26 -38.55 -25.05 26.42
N ARG A 27 -39.06 -23.81 26.57
CA ARG A 27 -39.00 -22.83 27.71
C ARG A 27 -37.77 -21.94 28.00
N GLN A 28 -38.04 -20.63 27.87
CA GLN A 28 -37.85 -19.47 28.78
C GLN A 28 -36.56 -19.35 29.63
N VAL A 29 -35.97 -18.14 29.63
CA VAL A 29 -35.81 -17.25 30.83
C VAL A 29 -35.40 -15.83 30.39
N GLN A 30 -35.94 -14.86 31.14
CA GLN A 30 -35.93 -13.40 31.04
C GLN A 30 -34.67 -12.71 31.61
N GLU A 31 -34.48 -11.47 31.14
CA GLU A 31 -34.06 -10.23 31.85
C GLU A 31 -32.82 -10.17 32.76
N ALA A 32 -31.95 -9.18 32.48
CA ALA A 32 -31.73 -7.97 33.30
C ALA A 32 -30.33 -7.36 33.04
N THR A 33 -30.27 -6.16 32.43
CA THR A 33 -29.76 -4.86 32.96
C THR A 33 -28.26 -4.84 33.36
N SER A 34 -27.46 -3.78 33.25
CA SER A 34 -27.53 -2.40 32.75
C SER A 34 -26.15 -1.77 33.06
N GLY A 35 -25.75 -0.74 32.30
CA GLY A 35 -24.93 0.36 32.85
C GLY A 35 -23.53 0.58 32.25
N ALA A 36 -23.44 1.51 31.30
CA ALA A 36 -22.45 2.61 31.30
C ALA A 36 -22.68 3.55 30.10
N ASN A 37 -23.47 4.61 30.32
CA ASN A 37 -23.34 5.90 29.64
C ASN A 37 -22.02 6.55 30.12
N SER A 38 -21.33 7.49 29.46
CA SER A 38 -21.70 8.53 28.50
C SER A 38 -20.41 9.15 27.95
N LEU A 39 -20.40 9.53 26.67
CA LEU A 39 -19.80 10.77 26.12
C LEU A 39 -20.04 10.77 24.60
N GLU A 40 -21.29 11.02 24.19
CA GLU A 40 -21.65 11.39 22.83
C GLU A 40 -22.53 12.65 22.90
N GLY A 41 -22.11 13.69 22.19
CA GLY A 41 -22.81 14.96 22.14
C GLY A 41 -22.50 15.71 20.85
N ILE A 42 -23.45 15.62 19.91
CA ILE A 42 -23.77 16.55 18.82
C ILE A 42 -22.97 16.41 17.51
N THR A 43 -23.54 15.64 16.57
CA THR A 43 -23.63 16.04 15.15
C THR A 43 -24.95 15.52 14.56
N SER A 44 -25.89 16.42 14.29
CA SER A 44 -27.13 16.12 13.57
C SER A 44 -26.88 16.22 12.06
N HIS A 45 -26.68 15.09 11.39
CA HIS A 45 -27.06 14.77 10.00
C HIS A 45 -27.22 13.25 10.00
N SER A 46 -28.35 12.74 9.49
CA SER A 46 -28.80 11.33 9.56
C SER A 46 -27.66 10.31 9.43
N ALA A 47 -27.09 9.91 10.58
CA ALA A 47 -26.02 8.94 10.66
C ALA A 47 -26.65 7.55 10.71
N VAL A 48 -26.43 6.80 9.65
CA VAL A 48 -26.76 5.38 9.58
C VAL A 48 -26.00 4.65 10.70
N HIS A 49 -26.71 4.01 11.63
CA HIS A 49 -26.13 3.31 12.78
C HIS A 49 -25.46 2.01 12.32
N ILE A 50 -24.12 1.96 12.37
CA ILE A 50 -23.34 0.77 12.02
C ILE A 50 -23.24 -0.14 13.27
N PRO A 51 -23.63 -1.43 13.20
CA PRO A 51 -23.64 -2.32 14.36
C PRO A 51 -22.23 -2.62 14.92
N LYS A 52 -22.12 -2.79 16.25
CA LYS A 52 -20.91 -3.33 16.92
C LYS A 52 -20.99 -4.86 17.07
N CYS A 53 -19.90 -5.57 16.78
CA CYS A 53 -19.84 -7.04 16.78
C CYS A 53 -18.96 -7.61 17.90
N ALA A 54 -19.35 -8.76 18.47
CA ALA A 54 -18.56 -9.55 19.43
C ALA A 54 -17.65 -10.62 18.76
N ARG A 55 -16.52 -10.97 19.41
CA ARG A 55 -15.45 -11.89 18.91
C ARG A 55 -15.86 -13.38 18.97
N TYR A 56 -15.37 -14.21 18.04
CA TYR A 56 -15.68 -15.67 17.96
C TYR A 56 -14.53 -16.52 17.37
N HIS A 57 -14.44 -17.81 17.72
CA HIS A 57 -13.37 -18.78 17.35
C HIS A 57 -13.88 -19.99 16.52
N SER A 58 -13.30 -20.35 15.35
CA SER A 58 -13.33 -21.72 14.74
C SER A 58 -12.55 -21.88 13.39
N GLN A 59 -12.50 -23.11 12.83
CA GLN A 59 -11.40 -23.81 12.11
C GLN A 59 -11.19 -23.66 10.56
N ARG A 60 -9.92 -23.93 10.16
CA ARG A 60 -9.22 -24.43 8.91
C ARG A 60 -9.54 -23.91 7.48
N GLN A 61 -8.48 -23.75 6.67
CA GLN A 61 -8.46 -23.24 5.28
C GLN A 61 -8.41 -24.34 4.20
N ALA A 62 -9.02 -24.06 3.03
CA ALA A 62 -9.00 -24.91 1.83
C ALA A 62 -8.53 -24.10 0.59
N PRO A 63 -7.99 -24.73 -0.47
CA PRO A 63 -7.50 -24.06 -1.68
C PRO A 63 -8.64 -23.39 -2.47
N GLY A 64 -8.36 -22.22 -3.11
CA GLY A 64 -9.35 -21.45 -3.89
C GLY A 64 -10.02 -20.30 -3.13
N LEU A 65 -9.60 -20.07 -1.88
CA LEU A 65 -10.19 -19.11 -0.94
C LEU A 65 -10.17 -17.66 -1.45
N ASP A 66 -9.16 -17.23 -2.20
CA ASP A 66 -9.04 -15.84 -2.66
C ASP A 66 -10.20 -15.44 -3.57
N LYS A 67 -10.62 -16.34 -4.48
CA LYS A 67 -11.79 -16.09 -5.36
C LYS A 67 -13.08 -16.09 -4.56
N ALA A 68 -13.16 -16.91 -3.52
CA ALA A 68 -14.32 -17.00 -2.63
C ALA A 68 -14.47 -15.75 -1.74
N ILE A 69 -13.38 -15.25 -1.13
CA ILE A 69 -13.38 -14.01 -0.32
C ILE A 69 -13.85 -12.82 -1.15
N ARG A 70 -13.40 -12.73 -2.42
CA ARG A 70 -13.82 -11.67 -3.34
C ARG A 70 -15.32 -11.73 -3.68
N TYR A 71 -15.82 -12.91 -4.03
CA TYR A 71 -17.25 -13.11 -4.30
C TYR A 71 -18.12 -12.80 -3.07
N ALA A 72 -17.60 -13.11 -1.88
CA ALA A 72 -18.28 -12.84 -0.63
C ALA A 72 -18.46 -11.35 -0.32
N GLY A 73 -17.52 -10.50 -0.71
CA GLY A 73 -17.68 -9.06 -0.60
C GLY A 73 -18.92 -8.57 -1.35
N ASP A 74 -19.10 -9.01 -2.60
CA ASP A 74 -20.25 -8.64 -3.43
C ASP A 74 -21.59 -9.12 -2.86
N MET A 75 -21.63 -10.38 -2.41
CA MET A 75 -22.79 -10.92 -1.70
C MET A 75 -23.13 -10.11 -0.44
N ALA A 76 -22.12 -9.80 0.38
CA ALA A 76 -22.27 -9.03 1.61
C ALA A 76 -22.89 -7.66 1.37
N ILE A 77 -22.34 -6.88 0.41
CA ILE A 77 -22.84 -5.54 0.11
C ILE A 77 -24.22 -5.60 -0.54
N THR A 78 -24.44 -6.51 -1.48
CA THR A 78 -25.73 -6.65 -2.16
C THR A 78 -26.84 -7.06 -1.18
N ALA A 79 -26.56 -7.99 -0.26
CA ALA A 79 -27.50 -8.39 0.77
C ALA A 79 -27.80 -7.25 1.74
N THR A 80 -26.75 -6.54 2.20
CA THR A 80 -26.90 -5.38 3.10
C THR A 80 -27.72 -4.27 2.45
N ALA A 81 -27.46 -3.95 1.18
CA ALA A 81 -28.19 -2.94 0.44
C ALA A 81 -29.67 -3.29 0.27
N LYS A 82 -29.99 -4.52 -0.18
CA LYS A 82 -31.38 -4.97 -0.32
C LYS A 82 -32.12 -4.98 1.02
N TYR A 83 -31.43 -5.31 2.11
CA TYR A 83 -32.02 -5.26 3.44
C TYR A 83 -32.29 -3.82 3.87
N ALA A 84 -31.33 -2.91 3.70
CA ALA A 84 -31.47 -1.50 4.02
C ALA A 84 -32.60 -0.84 3.22
N GLU A 85 -32.74 -1.16 1.93
CA GLU A 85 -33.85 -0.71 1.09
C GLU A 85 -35.22 -1.13 1.63
N ARG A 86 -35.35 -2.38 2.09
CA ARG A 86 -36.61 -2.93 2.63
C ARG A 86 -36.93 -2.43 4.04
N ASN A 87 -35.92 -2.06 4.82
CA ASN A 87 -36.05 -1.75 6.24
C ASN A 87 -35.64 -0.31 6.58
N GLY A 88 -35.86 0.64 5.68
CA GLY A 88 -35.69 2.08 5.97
C GLY A 88 -34.27 2.50 6.34
N GLY A 89 -33.24 1.79 5.85
CA GLY A 89 -31.83 2.06 6.15
C GLY A 89 -31.23 1.24 7.30
N ALA A 90 -32.00 0.34 7.92
CA ALA A 90 -31.49 -0.57 8.93
C ALA A 90 -30.50 -1.59 8.34
N PHE A 91 -29.59 -2.11 9.18
CA PHE A 91 -28.64 -3.16 8.80
C PHE A 91 -29.20 -4.54 9.18
N PRO A 92 -28.82 -5.62 8.46
CA PRO A 92 -29.10 -6.98 8.88
C PRO A 92 -28.62 -7.24 10.31
N ASP A 93 -29.28 -8.15 11.02
CA ASP A 93 -28.78 -8.63 12.31
C ASP A 93 -27.34 -9.15 12.17
N PRO A 94 -26.37 -8.63 12.94
CA PRO A 94 -24.98 -9.03 12.81
C PRO A 94 -24.73 -10.52 13.07
N THR A 95 -25.54 -11.17 13.89
CA THR A 95 -25.38 -12.59 14.23
C THR A 95 -25.81 -13.47 13.06
N GLU A 96 -26.95 -13.19 12.45
CA GLU A 96 -27.43 -13.87 11.25
C GLU A 96 -26.52 -13.63 10.04
N PHE A 97 -26.13 -12.37 9.81
CA PHE A 97 -25.21 -12.02 8.75
C PHE A 97 -23.88 -12.77 8.91
N ARG A 98 -23.34 -12.84 10.13
CA ARG A 98 -22.11 -13.57 10.42
C ARG A 98 -22.26 -15.08 10.17
N LYS A 99 -23.41 -15.69 10.49
CA LYS A 99 -23.65 -17.13 10.18
C LYS A 99 -23.54 -17.38 8.67
N LEU A 100 -24.11 -16.50 7.85
CA LEU A 100 -24.06 -16.59 6.39
C LEU A 100 -22.63 -16.37 5.85
N MET A 101 -21.95 -15.33 6.36
CA MET A 101 -20.64 -14.92 5.85
C MET A 101 -19.46 -15.72 6.45
N LYS A 102 -19.71 -16.58 7.44
CA LYS A 102 -18.70 -17.36 8.18
C LYS A 102 -17.65 -18.03 7.27
N PRO A 103 -17.99 -18.68 6.14
CA PRO A 103 -17.00 -19.32 5.28
C PRO A 103 -16.03 -18.33 4.62
N TYR A 104 -16.35 -17.04 4.59
CA TYR A 104 -15.61 -16.03 3.85
C TYR A 104 -14.91 -15.02 4.76
N CYS A 105 -14.99 -15.21 6.08
CA CYS A 105 -14.36 -14.33 7.05
C CYS A 105 -12.83 -14.43 7.00
N PRO A 106 -12.11 -13.29 6.98
CA PRO A 106 -10.65 -13.28 7.04
C PRO A 106 -10.10 -13.88 8.36
N ASN A 107 -10.91 -13.84 9.42
CA ASN A 107 -10.54 -14.27 10.76
C ASN A 107 -10.78 -15.77 10.97
N ARG A 108 -10.19 -16.61 10.11
CA ARG A 108 -10.11 -18.06 10.41
C ARG A 108 -9.05 -18.22 11.50
N ALA A 109 -9.44 -18.80 12.64
CA ALA A 109 -8.56 -19.00 13.78
C ALA A 109 -7.31 -19.78 13.32
N THR A 110 -6.23 -19.05 13.07
CA THR A 110 -4.91 -19.64 12.89
C THR A 110 -4.42 -19.90 14.31
N ALA A 111 -4.12 -21.15 14.63
CA ALA A 111 -3.49 -21.46 15.91
C ALA A 111 -2.09 -20.81 15.89
N CYS A 112 -2.01 -19.59 16.43
CA CYS A 112 -0.77 -18.83 16.44
C CYS A 112 0.13 -19.37 17.53
N ASN A 113 1.35 -19.73 17.17
CA ASN A 113 2.34 -20.14 18.14
C ASN A 113 3.16 -18.92 18.58
N ARG A 114 3.05 -18.58 19.88
CA ARG A 114 3.82 -17.46 20.46
C ARG A 114 5.34 -17.67 20.39
N HIS A 115 5.78 -18.92 20.18
CA HIS A 115 7.17 -19.32 20.05
C HIS A 115 7.68 -19.32 18.60
N ASP A 116 6.85 -18.94 17.63
CA ASP A 116 7.30 -18.78 16.24
C ASP A 116 8.42 -17.74 16.15
N LEU A 117 9.54 -18.15 15.57
CA LEU A 117 10.75 -17.34 15.42
C LEU A 117 10.61 -16.28 14.32
N TYR A 118 9.83 -16.60 13.29
CA TYR A 118 9.75 -15.84 12.04
C TYR A 118 8.31 -15.45 11.71
N ARG A 119 8.17 -14.42 10.88
CA ARG A 119 6.87 -13.95 10.37
C ARG A 119 6.24 -15.02 9.49
N THR A 120 4.92 -15.17 9.56
CA THR A 120 4.19 -15.95 8.57
C THR A 120 4.19 -15.24 7.22
N ALA A 121 3.97 -15.97 6.13
CA ALA A 121 4.07 -15.42 4.79
C ALA A 121 3.03 -14.33 4.48
N ASN A 122 1.82 -14.44 5.02
CA ASN A 122 0.74 -13.48 4.81
C ASN A 122 0.62 -12.44 5.93
N GLY A 123 1.57 -12.40 6.88
CA GLY A 123 1.54 -11.48 8.03
C GLY A 123 0.58 -11.88 9.15
N SER A 124 -0.16 -12.97 9.02
CA SER A 124 -1.02 -13.48 10.10
C SER A 124 -0.20 -13.87 11.34
N CYS A 125 -0.85 -13.94 12.50
CA CYS A 125 -0.20 -14.26 13.78
C CYS A 125 0.91 -13.29 14.23
N ASN A 126 1.01 -12.11 13.61
CA ASN A 126 1.78 -11.01 14.19
C ASN A 126 1.15 -10.61 15.54
N ASN A 127 -0.15 -10.30 15.52
CA ASN A 127 -0.94 -10.11 16.72
C ASN A 127 -1.55 -11.45 17.17
N LEU A 128 -1.22 -11.89 18.38
CA LEU A 128 -1.65 -13.20 18.90
C LEU A 128 -3.14 -13.23 19.28
N HIS A 129 -3.73 -12.08 19.60
CA HIS A 129 -5.15 -11.97 19.97
C HIS A 129 -6.06 -11.71 18.77
N ASN A 130 -5.54 -11.03 17.75
CA ASN A 130 -6.23 -10.71 16.51
C ASN A 130 -5.37 -11.14 15.30
N PRO A 131 -5.30 -12.45 15.00
CA PRO A 131 -4.35 -12.99 14.03
C PRO A 131 -4.40 -12.41 12.61
N SER A 132 -5.53 -11.79 12.22
CA SER A 132 -5.74 -11.18 10.91
C SER A 132 -5.33 -9.71 10.82
N TRP A 133 -5.01 -9.05 11.95
CA TRP A 133 -4.58 -7.65 11.93
C TRP A 133 -3.25 -7.49 11.19
N GLY A 134 -3.27 -6.69 10.12
CA GLY A 134 -2.14 -6.49 9.22
C GLY A 134 -1.88 -7.64 8.23
N ALA A 135 -2.69 -8.70 8.21
CA ALA A 135 -2.52 -9.78 7.25
C ALA A 135 -2.92 -9.37 5.82
N SER A 136 -2.32 -9.98 4.80
CA SER A 136 -2.75 -9.82 3.41
C SER A 136 -4.13 -10.45 3.18
N LEU A 137 -4.78 -10.07 2.07
CA LEU A 137 -6.16 -10.46 1.72
C LEU A 137 -7.20 -10.05 2.78
N THR A 138 -6.94 -8.96 3.50
CA THR A 138 -7.86 -8.32 4.44
C THR A 138 -8.29 -6.95 3.93
N THR A 139 -9.36 -6.38 4.49
CA THR A 139 -9.80 -5.03 4.14
C THR A 139 -8.89 -3.96 4.75
N GLN A 140 -8.73 -2.84 4.04
CA GLN A 140 -8.05 -1.66 4.57
C GLN A 140 -8.89 -1.04 5.68
N ALA A 141 -8.25 -0.66 6.79
CA ALA A 141 -8.94 -0.10 7.94
C ALA A 141 -9.34 1.37 7.70
N ARG A 142 -10.44 1.82 8.31
CA ARG A 142 -10.90 3.21 8.21
C ARG A 142 -10.64 3.97 9.51
N LEU A 143 -10.23 5.23 9.37
CA LEU A 143 -10.10 6.17 10.50
C LEU A 143 -11.41 6.92 10.81
N MET A 144 -12.33 6.95 9.85
CA MET A 144 -13.65 7.57 9.99
C MET A 144 -14.64 6.90 9.01
N PRO A 145 -15.95 7.05 9.21
CA PRO A 145 -16.96 6.51 8.28
C PRO A 145 -16.72 6.97 6.84
N PRO A 146 -16.99 6.12 5.82
CA PRO A 146 -16.82 6.50 4.43
C PRO A 146 -17.85 7.54 3.98
N SER A 147 -17.60 8.13 2.81
CA SER A 147 -18.52 9.03 2.10
C SER A 147 -18.74 8.54 0.67
N TYR A 148 -19.83 7.83 0.46
CA TYR A 148 -20.28 7.26 -0.81
C TYR A 148 -21.47 8.03 -1.37
N GLY A 149 -21.72 7.87 -2.67
CA GLY A 149 -22.75 8.63 -3.39
C GLY A 149 -24.15 8.02 -3.32
N ASP A 150 -24.29 6.79 -2.81
CA ASP A 150 -25.57 6.12 -2.67
C ASP A 150 -26.30 6.48 -1.38
N LYS A 151 -27.64 6.34 -1.38
CA LYS A 151 -28.55 6.81 -0.32
C LYS A 151 -28.18 6.33 1.08
N PHE A 152 -27.64 5.11 1.19
CA PHE A 152 -27.32 4.48 2.47
C PHE A 152 -25.82 4.45 2.77
N ASN A 153 -25.01 5.13 1.95
CA ASN A 153 -23.56 5.20 2.14
C ASN A 153 -22.88 3.82 2.16
N LEU A 154 -23.40 2.85 1.40
CA LEU A 154 -22.95 1.46 1.38
C LEU A 154 -21.82 1.19 0.38
N GLY A 155 -21.54 2.14 -0.52
CA GLY A 155 -20.47 2.01 -1.53
C GLY A 155 -20.92 1.36 -2.83
N LEU A 156 -22.22 1.40 -3.11
CA LEU A 156 -22.78 1.06 -4.41
C LEU A 156 -22.35 2.09 -5.46
N LEU A 157 -22.25 3.37 -5.08
CA LEU A 157 -21.76 4.44 -5.94
C LEU A 157 -20.55 5.15 -5.32
N PRO A 158 -19.52 5.50 -6.13
CA PRO A 158 -18.45 6.40 -5.68
C PRO A 158 -19.00 7.73 -5.15
N ARG A 159 -18.17 8.48 -4.42
CA ARG A 159 -18.49 9.87 -4.05
C ARG A 159 -18.65 10.72 -5.30
N MET A 160 -19.86 11.23 -5.55
CA MET A 160 -20.19 11.93 -6.80
C MET A 160 -20.90 13.27 -6.62
N LYS A 161 -21.39 13.59 -5.43
CA LYS A 161 -22.14 14.82 -5.15
C LYS A 161 -21.33 15.78 -4.28
N SER A 162 -21.48 17.06 -4.61
CA SER A 162 -21.06 18.20 -3.80
C SER A 162 -22.01 18.37 -2.62
N VAL A 163 -21.57 19.10 -1.60
CA VAL A 163 -22.44 19.57 -0.50
C VAL A 163 -23.58 20.47 -0.98
N THR A 164 -23.54 20.97 -2.22
CA THR A 164 -24.64 21.71 -2.86
C THR A 164 -25.56 20.84 -3.71
N ASP A 165 -25.53 19.51 -3.52
CA ASP A 165 -26.26 18.47 -4.29
C ASP A 165 -25.96 18.40 -5.80
N CYS A 166 -25.04 19.24 -6.28
CA CYS A 166 -24.58 19.22 -7.66
C CYS A 166 -23.53 18.11 -7.88
N PRO A 167 -23.32 17.63 -9.12
CA PRO A 167 -22.21 16.72 -9.41
C PRO A 167 -20.85 17.34 -9.06
N LEU A 168 -19.97 16.53 -8.46
CA LEU A 168 -18.57 16.90 -8.27
C LEU A 168 -17.87 17.11 -9.63
N PRO A 169 -16.89 18.03 -9.71
CA PRO A 169 -16.12 18.25 -10.93
C PRO A 169 -15.42 16.96 -11.37
N SER A 170 -15.29 16.79 -12.69
CA SER A 170 -14.57 15.65 -13.25
C SER A 170 -13.13 15.61 -12.71
N PRO A 171 -12.60 14.42 -12.36
CA PRO A 171 -11.20 14.26 -11.96
C PRO A 171 -10.22 14.88 -12.97
N ARG A 172 -10.47 14.73 -14.28
CA ARG A 172 -9.63 15.34 -15.33
C ARG A 172 -9.71 16.87 -15.34
N THR A 173 -10.87 17.45 -15.05
CA THR A 173 -11.02 18.91 -14.91
C THR A 173 -10.16 19.44 -13.76
N ILE A 174 -10.24 18.80 -12.59
CA ILE A 174 -9.39 19.15 -11.44
C ILE A 174 -7.93 18.99 -11.82
N SER A 175 -7.59 17.86 -12.46
CA SER A 175 -6.25 17.56 -12.90
C SER A 175 -5.69 18.67 -13.81
N ASN A 176 -6.42 19.07 -14.85
CA ASN A 176 -5.99 20.08 -15.82
C ASN A 176 -5.71 21.44 -15.18
N ALA A 177 -6.51 21.83 -14.19
CA ALA A 177 -6.37 23.11 -13.51
C ALA A 177 -5.29 23.07 -12.41
N LEU A 178 -5.29 22.01 -11.59
CA LEU A 178 -4.54 21.97 -10.33
C LEU A 178 -3.14 21.38 -10.48
N PHE A 179 -2.93 20.43 -11.38
CA PHE A 179 -1.74 19.59 -11.39
C PHE A 179 -0.88 19.72 -12.64
N ASN A 180 -1.21 20.65 -13.54
CA ASN A 180 -0.47 20.88 -14.76
C ASN A 180 0.83 21.67 -14.50
N ALA A 181 1.98 21.05 -14.75
CA ALA A 181 3.30 21.66 -14.60
C ALA A 181 3.82 22.39 -15.85
N GLY A 182 3.06 22.38 -16.96
CA GLY A 182 3.59 22.73 -18.27
C GLY A 182 4.64 21.72 -18.75
N THR A 183 5.64 22.19 -19.49
CA THR A 183 6.68 21.34 -20.10
C THR A 183 7.87 21.06 -19.19
N SER A 184 8.04 21.83 -18.10
CA SER A 184 9.20 21.74 -17.20
C SER A 184 8.75 21.72 -15.75
N PRO A 185 8.47 20.52 -15.19
CA PRO A 185 8.08 20.42 -13.80
C PRO A 185 9.19 20.94 -12.86
N PRO A 186 8.84 21.64 -11.77
CA PRO A 186 9.82 22.10 -10.79
C PRO A 186 10.64 20.93 -10.25
N ARG A 187 11.92 21.15 -9.99
CA ARG A 187 12.82 20.13 -9.41
C ARG A 187 13.14 20.41 -7.95
N SER A 188 13.46 19.34 -7.24
CA SER A 188 14.15 19.40 -5.96
C SER A 188 15.51 20.09 -6.11
N LYS A 189 15.99 20.71 -5.02
CA LYS A 189 17.34 21.28 -4.92
C LYS A 189 18.27 20.47 -4.03
N VAL A 190 17.76 19.41 -3.40
CA VAL A 190 18.49 18.63 -2.39
C VAL A 190 18.37 17.15 -2.67
N PHE A 191 17.15 16.63 -2.74
CA PHE A 191 16.90 15.19 -2.87
C PHE A 191 16.96 14.68 -4.31
N ASN A 192 17.43 13.45 -4.46
CA ASN A 192 17.58 12.74 -5.74
C ASN A 192 16.43 11.74 -5.98
N LEU A 193 16.48 11.03 -7.10
CA LEU A 193 15.45 10.05 -7.51
C LEU A 193 15.47 8.76 -6.67
N ALA A 194 16.57 8.44 -5.98
CA ALA A 194 16.60 7.31 -5.06
C ALA A 194 15.53 7.48 -3.96
N LEU A 195 15.25 8.72 -3.52
CA LEU A 195 14.18 9.00 -2.56
C LEU A 195 12.79 8.66 -3.11
N THR A 196 12.47 9.14 -4.31
CA THR A 196 11.17 8.90 -4.96
C THR A 196 10.88 7.41 -5.10
N PHE A 197 11.83 6.67 -5.67
CA PHE A 197 11.61 5.27 -6.03
C PHE A 197 11.82 4.31 -4.87
N PHE A 198 12.58 4.68 -3.84
CA PHE A 198 12.52 3.98 -2.56
C PHE A 198 11.14 4.16 -1.91
N GLY A 199 10.56 5.36 -1.97
CA GLY A 199 9.20 5.63 -1.50
C GLY A 199 8.14 4.78 -2.20
N GLN A 200 8.23 4.63 -3.53
CA GLN A 200 7.34 3.75 -4.29
C GLN A 200 7.58 2.26 -3.97
N PHE A 201 8.84 1.82 -3.81
CA PHE A 201 9.15 0.46 -3.36
C PHE A 201 8.56 0.18 -1.97
N LEU A 202 8.59 1.17 -1.08
CA LEU A 202 8.00 1.12 0.25
C LEU A 202 6.47 1.09 0.22
N ASP A 203 5.81 1.92 -0.59
CA ASP A 203 4.35 1.84 -0.82
C ASP A 203 3.92 0.42 -1.23
N HIS A 204 4.66 -0.16 -2.18
CA HIS A 204 4.38 -1.48 -2.71
C HIS A 204 4.52 -2.60 -1.68
N ASP A 205 5.20 -2.36 -0.55
CA ASP A 205 5.37 -3.32 0.53
C ASP A 205 4.11 -3.49 1.37
N PHE A 206 3.30 -2.44 1.51
CA PHE A 206 2.09 -2.50 2.33
C PHE A 206 0.80 -2.13 1.60
N ILE A 207 0.86 -1.74 0.31
CA ILE A 207 -0.33 -1.39 -0.49
C ILE A 207 -0.39 -2.19 -1.79
N SER A 208 -1.49 -2.92 -1.96
CA SER A 208 -1.89 -3.50 -3.25
C SER A 208 -3.39 -3.69 -3.31
N THR A 209 -4.11 -2.70 -3.83
CA THR A 209 -5.56 -2.82 -4.04
C THR A 209 -5.87 -3.40 -5.42
N PRO A 210 -6.51 -4.58 -5.51
CA PRO A 210 -6.92 -5.15 -6.80
C PRO A 210 -8.10 -4.38 -7.40
N THR A 211 -8.34 -4.54 -8.70
CA THR A 211 -9.56 -4.05 -9.35
C THR A 211 -10.51 -5.19 -9.70
N LEU A 212 -11.81 -4.90 -9.76
CA LEU A 212 -12.84 -5.90 -10.04
C LEU A 212 -12.62 -6.56 -11.41
N THR A 213 -12.56 -7.90 -11.43
CA THR A 213 -12.44 -8.66 -12.67
C THR A 213 -13.82 -8.89 -13.31
N GLY A 214 -14.03 -8.39 -14.53
CA GLY A 214 -15.17 -8.73 -15.38
C GLY A 214 -14.71 -9.26 -16.74
N LYS A 215 -15.52 -10.10 -17.41
CA LYS A 215 -15.30 -10.59 -18.78
C LYS A 215 -15.47 -9.48 -19.84
N TYR A 216 -15.01 -8.25 -19.59
CA TYR A 216 -15.37 -7.10 -20.40
C TYR A 216 -14.17 -6.47 -21.10
N ASN A 217 -14.40 -6.21 -22.38
CA ASN A 217 -13.44 -5.62 -23.28
C ASN A 217 -13.29 -4.12 -22.93
N TYR A 218 -12.12 -3.76 -22.38
CA TYR A 218 -11.69 -2.40 -22.00
C TYR A 218 -11.86 -1.35 -23.10
N SER A 219 -12.05 -1.77 -24.35
CA SER A 219 -12.28 -0.89 -25.50
C SER A 219 -13.67 -0.23 -25.55
N LYS A 220 -14.66 -0.70 -24.78
CA LYS A 220 -16.00 -0.08 -24.75
C LYS A 220 -16.09 0.89 -23.57
N MET A 221 -15.52 2.07 -23.77
CA MET A 221 -15.47 3.25 -22.87
C MET A 221 -16.85 3.88 -22.64
N VAL A 222 -17.81 3.08 -22.19
CA VAL A 222 -19.17 3.56 -21.94
C VAL A 222 -19.25 4.05 -20.49
N VAL A 223 -19.76 5.27 -20.30
CA VAL A 223 -20.29 5.73 -19.00
C VAL A 223 -21.60 4.96 -18.74
N ASN A 224 -21.49 3.64 -18.62
CA ASN A 224 -22.62 2.77 -18.29
C ASN A 224 -22.58 2.59 -16.77
N PRO A 225 -23.69 2.82 -16.03
CA PRO A 225 -23.75 2.60 -14.59
C PRO A 225 -23.70 1.09 -14.30
N ARG A 226 -22.50 0.51 -14.41
CA ARG A 226 -22.23 -0.86 -14.00
C ARG A 226 -21.55 -0.83 -12.64
N PRO A 227 -21.87 -1.77 -11.74
CA PRO A 227 -21.30 -1.81 -10.39
C PRO A 227 -19.76 -1.81 -10.35
N GLU A 228 -19.10 -2.32 -11.39
CA GLU A 228 -17.65 -2.45 -11.49
C GLU A 228 -16.96 -1.26 -12.17
N CYS A 229 -17.70 -0.40 -12.87
CA CYS A 229 -17.16 0.71 -13.65
C CYS A 229 -17.39 2.05 -12.94
N ALA A 230 -16.35 2.88 -12.87
CA ALA A 230 -16.46 4.27 -12.42
C ALA A 230 -15.69 5.21 -13.34
N SER A 231 -15.78 4.95 -14.66
CA SER A 231 -15.19 5.81 -15.69
C SER A 231 -15.76 7.23 -15.61
N PHE A 232 -14.95 8.23 -15.97
CA PHE A 232 -15.32 9.64 -15.84
C PHE A 232 -15.07 10.40 -17.13
N ARG A 233 -15.94 11.36 -17.44
CA ARG A 233 -15.83 12.18 -18.64
C ARG A 233 -14.66 13.15 -18.54
N THR A 234 -13.98 13.40 -19.65
CA THR A 234 -13.03 14.51 -19.76
C THR A 234 -13.75 15.81 -20.16
N PRO A 235 -13.13 16.97 -19.94
CA PRO A 235 -13.66 18.24 -20.44
C PRO A 235 -13.85 18.24 -21.96
N PRO A 236 -14.84 18.96 -22.50
CA PRO A 236 -14.94 19.18 -23.95
C PRO A 236 -13.63 19.74 -24.53
N GLY A 237 -13.16 19.17 -25.64
CA GLY A 237 -11.92 19.59 -26.31
C GLY A 237 -10.62 19.09 -25.67
N ASP A 238 -10.66 18.23 -24.63
CA ASP A 238 -9.45 17.59 -24.10
C ASP A 238 -8.80 16.68 -25.15
N PHE A 239 -7.48 16.81 -25.32
CA PHE A 239 -6.72 16.08 -26.35
C PHE A 239 -6.57 14.58 -26.07
N LEU A 240 -6.90 14.13 -24.86
CA LEU A 240 -7.01 12.70 -24.56
C LEU A 240 -8.28 12.15 -25.22
N THR A 241 -9.05 11.36 -24.48
CA THR A 241 -10.31 10.77 -24.95
C THR A 241 -11.47 11.48 -24.29
N THR A 242 -12.70 11.30 -24.80
CA THR A 242 -13.91 11.90 -24.19
C THR A 242 -14.28 11.30 -22.82
N CYS A 243 -13.70 10.15 -22.46
CA CYS A 243 -13.97 9.42 -21.22
C CYS A 243 -12.72 8.68 -20.77
N MET A 244 -12.31 8.81 -19.51
CA MET A 244 -11.20 8.02 -18.97
C MET A 244 -11.74 6.75 -18.32
N ALA A 245 -11.23 5.59 -18.77
CA ALA A 245 -11.62 4.30 -18.23
C ALA A 245 -11.14 4.15 -16.78
N PHE A 246 -12.03 3.68 -15.90
CA PHE A 246 -11.69 3.37 -14.52
C PHE A 246 -12.49 2.19 -14.01
N VAL A 247 -11.79 1.17 -13.50
CA VAL A 247 -12.36 -0.01 -12.84
C VAL A 247 -12.28 0.18 -11.33
N ARG A 248 -13.41 -0.03 -10.67
CA ARG A 248 -13.53 0.09 -9.21
C ARG A 248 -12.70 -0.98 -8.51
N SER A 249 -12.13 -0.61 -7.37
CA SER A 249 -11.30 -1.50 -6.56
C SER A 249 -12.11 -2.67 -5.99
N GLU A 250 -11.53 -3.86 -5.95
CA GLU A 250 -12.15 -4.98 -5.25
C GLU A 250 -12.29 -4.67 -3.76
N PHE A 251 -13.25 -5.34 -3.15
CA PHE A 251 -13.68 -5.13 -1.78
C PHE A 251 -13.91 -6.48 -1.11
N GLY A 252 -13.76 -6.47 0.21
CA GLY A 252 -13.80 -7.68 1.02
C GLY A 252 -14.85 -7.58 2.11
N VAL A 253 -15.07 -8.71 2.77
CA VAL A 253 -15.79 -8.74 4.04
C VAL A 253 -14.85 -8.27 5.14
N ASP A 254 -15.35 -7.45 6.05
CA ASP A 254 -14.54 -7.00 7.19
C ASP A 254 -14.04 -8.17 8.04
N PRO A 255 -12.89 -8.02 8.74
CA PRO A 255 -12.33 -9.08 9.58
C PRO A 255 -13.32 -9.65 10.60
N ASP A 256 -14.22 -8.82 11.13
CA ASP A 256 -15.24 -9.22 12.12
C ASP A 256 -16.53 -9.77 11.48
N CYS A 257 -16.61 -9.80 10.15
CA CYS A 257 -17.76 -10.28 9.38
C CYS A 257 -19.07 -9.61 9.76
N CYS A 258 -19.02 -8.29 9.93
CA CYS A 258 -20.19 -7.47 10.20
C CYS A 258 -20.75 -6.90 8.90
N PRO A 259 -22.07 -6.69 8.82
CA PRO A 259 -22.64 -5.94 7.72
C PRO A 259 -22.15 -4.49 7.82
N GLY A 260 -21.77 -3.91 6.69
CA GLY A 260 -21.09 -2.62 6.67
C GLY A 260 -20.96 -2.07 5.26
N PRO A 261 -20.46 -0.83 5.13
CA PRO A 261 -20.17 -0.25 3.84
C PRO A 261 -18.99 -0.95 3.15
N ARG A 262 -18.86 -0.75 1.84
CA ARG A 262 -17.77 -1.30 1.03
C ARG A 262 -16.39 -0.93 1.60
N ASN A 263 -15.57 -1.94 1.92
CA ASN A 263 -14.17 -1.78 2.34
C ASN A 263 -13.23 -2.48 1.36
N GLN A 264 -12.24 -1.74 0.84
CA GLN A 264 -11.37 -2.23 -0.23
C GLN A 264 -10.34 -3.23 0.31
N LEU A 265 -10.04 -4.25 -0.49
CA LEU A 265 -9.04 -5.26 -0.14
C LEU A 265 -7.62 -4.72 -0.24
N ASN A 266 -6.75 -5.28 0.59
CA ASN A 266 -5.31 -5.18 0.44
C ASN A 266 -4.71 -6.57 0.16
N LEU A 267 -4.01 -6.73 -0.95
CA LEU A 267 -3.27 -7.96 -1.26
C LEU A 267 -1.91 -8.04 -0.55
N ARG A 268 -1.46 -6.96 0.08
CA ARG A 268 -0.21 -6.89 0.83
C ARG A 268 -0.41 -7.15 2.32
N THR A 269 0.63 -7.66 2.98
CA THR A 269 0.74 -7.50 4.43
C THR A 269 0.77 -5.99 4.76
N SER A 270 0.36 -5.57 5.94
CA SER A 270 0.49 -4.16 6.36
C SER A 270 1.82 -3.87 7.05
N PHE A 271 2.73 -4.84 7.12
CA PHE A 271 4.00 -4.68 7.79
C PHE A 271 5.05 -4.18 6.81
N ILE A 272 6.06 -3.48 7.34
CA ILE A 272 7.26 -3.12 6.57
C ILE A 272 8.17 -4.35 6.64
N ASP A 273 7.89 -5.37 5.83
CA ASP A 273 8.49 -6.71 5.93
C ASP A 273 9.11 -7.25 4.64
N LEU A 274 9.26 -6.41 3.61
CA LEU A 274 9.80 -6.76 2.29
C LEU A 274 8.96 -7.83 1.57
N SER A 275 7.64 -7.82 1.75
CA SER A 275 6.69 -8.58 0.93
C SER A 275 6.87 -8.31 -0.58
N THR A 276 7.36 -7.14 -0.98
CA THR A 276 7.77 -6.83 -2.36
C THR A 276 8.87 -7.76 -2.90
N THR A 277 9.74 -8.25 -2.03
CA THR A 277 10.83 -9.17 -2.35
C THR A 277 10.40 -10.62 -2.14
N TYR A 278 9.74 -10.90 -1.03
CA TYR A 278 9.46 -12.28 -0.58
C TYR A 278 8.08 -12.81 -0.98
N GLY A 279 7.11 -11.95 -1.25
CA GLY A 279 5.72 -12.33 -1.52
C GLY A 279 4.88 -12.53 -0.25
N ASP A 280 3.57 -12.49 -0.42
CA ASP A 280 2.55 -12.45 0.64
C ASP A 280 1.90 -13.81 0.94
N THR A 281 2.35 -14.87 0.26
CA THR A 281 1.84 -16.23 0.46
C THR A 281 2.99 -17.23 0.50
N LEU A 282 2.79 -18.36 1.18
CA LEU A 282 3.80 -19.42 1.25
C LEU A 282 4.12 -19.99 -0.14
N ALA A 283 3.11 -20.08 -1.02
CA ALA A 283 3.30 -20.53 -2.39
C ALA A 283 4.22 -19.58 -3.17
N GLN A 284 3.99 -18.26 -3.09
CA GLN A 284 4.88 -17.27 -3.69
C GLN A 284 6.29 -17.32 -3.11
N GLN A 285 6.41 -17.40 -1.78
CA GLN A 285 7.73 -17.50 -1.13
C GLN A 285 8.51 -18.70 -1.65
N ASN A 286 7.88 -19.86 -1.75
CA ASN A 286 8.53 -21.07 -2.29
C ASN A 286 8.88 -20.92 -3.77
N ASP A 287 8.00 -20.30 -4.56
CA ASP A 287 8.18 -20.09 -6.00
C ASP A 287 9.30 -19.07 -6.34
N LEU A 288 9.67 -18.22 -5.39
CA LEU A 288 10.74 -17.23 -5.51
C LEU A 288 12.10 -17.73 -5.00
N ARG A 289 12.16 -18.93 -4.41
CA ARG A 289 13.36 -19.47 -3.78
C ARG A 289 14.07 -20.46 -4.68
N GLU A 290 15.39 -20.47 -4.57
CA GLU A 290 16.18 -21.60 -5.04
C GLU A 290 16.10 -22.73 -4.01
N THR A 291 15.55 -23.87 -4.42
CA THR A 291 15.20 -24.97 -3.53
C THR A 291 16.41 -25.46 -2.73
N GLY A 292 16.29 -25.46 -1.40
CA GLY A 292 17.28 -26.06 -0.49
C GLY A 292 18.54 -25.21 -0.23
N THR A 293 18.79 -24.13 -0.98
CA THR A 293 19.99 -23.31 -0.79
C THR A 293 19.78 -22.19 0.22
N GLY A 294 18.53 -21.77 0.41
CA GLY A 294 18.16 -20.60 1.20
C GLY A 294 18.23 -19.29 0.42
N ARG A 295 18.68 -19.31 -0.84
CA ARG A 295 18.75 -18.15 -1.74
C ARG A 295 17.40 -17.89 -2.39
N LEU A 296 17.23 -16.65 -2.87
CA LEU A 296 16.21 -16.30 -3.84
C LEU A 296 16.71 -16.60 -5.26
N LEU A 297 15.77 -16.92 -6.15
CA LEU A 297 16.05 -17.13 -7.58
C LEU A 297 16.61 -15.86 -8.21
N GLU A 298 17.69 -16.01 -8.96
CA GLU A 298 18.30 -14.96 -9.78
C GLU A 298 18.09 -15.28 -11.27
N GLY A 299 17.83 -14.24 -12.06
CA GLY A 299 17.97 -14.29 -13.52
C GLY A 299 19.42 -14.07 -13.95
N LEU A 300 19.63 -13.96 -15.27
CA LEU A 300 20.94 -13.67 -15.85
C LEU A 300 21.51 -12.36 -15.27
N ASN A 301 22.82 -12.33 -14.96
CA ASN A 301 23.51 -11.19 -14.34
C ASN A 301 22.90 -10.73 -12.99
N ARG A 302 22.37 -11.68 -12.22
CA ARG A 302 21.85 -11.44 -10.86
C ARG A 302 20.75 -10.37 -10.83
N ILE A 303 19.93 -10.31 -11.89
CA ILE A 303 18.68 -9.54 -11.91
C ILE A 303 17.51 -10.43 -11.49
N LEU A 304 16.29 -9.90 -11.48
CA LEU A 304 15.10 -10.70 -11.17
C LEU A 304 14.84 -11.78 -12.24
N PRO A 305 14.32 -12.96 -11.86
CA PRO A 305 13.94 -14.00 -12.80
C PRO A 305 12.78 -13.57 -13.71
N ASN A 306 12.61 -14.28 -14.83
CA ASN A 306 11.50 -14.01 -15.77
C ASN A 306 10.15 -14.39 -15.14
N GLY A 307 9.18 -13.50 -15.31
CA GLY A 307 7.77 -13.74 -15.04
C GLY A 307 7.16 -14.76 -16.01
N PRO A 308 5.90 -15.19 -15.73
CA PRO A 308 5.19 -16.12 -16.60
C PRO A 308 4.86 -15.49 -17.97
N SER A 309 4.74 -16.34 -19.00
CA SER A 309 4.29 -15.91 -20.33
C SER A 309 2.92 -15.21 -20.29
N GLY A 310 2.74 -14.18 -21.12
CA GLY A 310 1.51 -13.37 -21.15
C GLY A 310 1.41 -12.34 -20.02
N SER A 311 2.54 -11.82 -19.54
CA SER A 311 2.64 -10.70 -18.59
C SER A 311 2.15 -9.37 -19.18
N THR A 312 1.91 -8.36 -18.34
CA THR A 312 1.45 -7.01 -18.76
C THR A 312 2.55 -6.12 -19.35
N CYS A 313 3.79 -6.61 -19.43
CA CYS A 313 4.87 -5.91 -20.10
C CYS A 313 4.57 -5.66 -21.58
N VAL A 314 5.23 -4.66 -22.14
CA VAL A 314 5.08 -4.28 -23.55
C VAL A 314 5.25 -5.48 -24.48
N ALA A 315 4.56 -5.46 -25.63
CA ALA A 315 4.55 -6.59 -26.56
C ALA A 315 5.97 -7.05 -26.94
N GLY A 316 6.20 -8.37 -26.88
CA GLY A 316 7.49 -9.00 -27.12
C GLY A 316 8.49 -8.90 -25.95
N ASP A 317 8.09 -8.40 -24.79
CA ASP A 317 8.87 -8.39 -23.56
C ASP A 317 8.26 -9.28 -22.47
N VAL A 318 9.03 -9.60 -21.43
CA VAL A 318 8.60 -10.43 -20.29
C VAL A 318 8.90 -9.72 -18.98
N CYS A 319 7.86 -9.52 -18.15
CA CYS A 319 8.00 -8.91 -16.84
C CYS A 319 8.88 -9.73 -15.88
N PHE A 320 9.25 -9.11 -14.76
CA PHE A 320 10.04 -9.75 -13.72
C PHE A 320 9.17 -10.49 -12.70
N LYS A 321 9.57 -11.73 -12.38
CA LYS A 321 9.03 -12.48 -11.26
C LYS A 321 9.61 -11.93 -9.96
N SER A 322 8.74 -11.57 -9.01
CA SER A 322 9.11 -10.98 -7.72
C SER A 322 8.06 -11.25 -6.64
N GLY A 323 8.29 -10.85 -5.40
CA GLY A 323 7.22 -10.79 -4.38
C GLY A 323 6.07 -9.85 -4.77
N ASN A 324 6.31 -8.94 -5.73
CA ASN A 324 5.33 -7.92 -6.11
C ASN A 324 4.21 -8.39 -7.07
N LEU A 325 4.05 -9.70 -7.26
CA LEU A 325 3.15 -10.31 -8.25
C LEU A 325 1.66 -10.06 -7.98
N ARG A 326 0.89 -9.70 -9.02
CA ARG A 326 -0.58 -9.70 -9.02
C ARG A 326 -1.09 -10.93 -9.77
N PHE A 327 -1.82 -11.82 -9.08
CA PHE A 327 -2.33 -13.10 -9.63
C PHE A 327 -3.75 -12.97 -10.22
N HIS A 328 -4.05 -11.94 -11.03
CA HIS A 328 -5.38 -11.79 -11.65
C HIS A 328 -5.34 -11.93 -13.17
N ALA A 329 -6.37 -12.61 -13.71
CA ALA A 329 -6.47 -13.05 -15.11
C ALA A 329 -6.45 -11.92 -16.16
N LEU A 330 -6.59 -10.65 -15.75
CA LEU A 330 -6.45 -9.46 -16.61
C LEU A 330 -5.38 -8.46 -16.11
N GLU A 331 -4.78 -8.70 -14.95
CA GLU A 331 -3.70 -7.90 -14.33
C GLU A 331 -2.47 -8.79 -14.07
N ARG A 332 -2.04 -9.54 -15.08
CA ARG A 332 -0.89 -10.42 -14.98
C ARG A 332 0.39 -9.60 -14.93
N ASP A 333 0.93 -9.35 -13.74
CA ASP A 333 2.34 -9.02 -13.48
C ASP A 333 2.92 -7.76 -14.16
N GLY A 334 3.42 -6.80 -13.38
CA GLY A 334 4.03 -5.60 -13.94
C GLY A 334 4.60 -4.59 -12.94
N ARG A 335 4.25 -4.63 -11.64
CA ARG A 335 4.68 -3.56 -10.70
C ARG A 335 6.18 -3.52 -10.43
N ALA A 336 6.85 -4.66 -10.40
CA ALA A 336 8.32 -4.70 -10.31
C ALA A 336 9.00 -4.21 -11.60
N ALA A 337 8.25 -4.17 -12.71
CA ALA A 337 8.66 -3.69 -14.02
C ALA A 337 7.97 -2.36 -14.41
N GLU A 338 7.27 -1.70 -13.49
CA GLU A 338 6.40 -0.57 -13.80
C GLU A 338 7.21 0.57 -14.42
N VAL A 339 8.37 0.83 -13.83
CA VAL A 339 9.43 1.68 -14.35
C VAL A 339 10.78 1.05 -13.97
N PRO A 340 11.85 1.28 -14.75
CA PRO A 340 13.16 0.67 -14.50
C PRO A 340 13.72 0.96 -13.10
N MET A 341 13.45 2.14 -12.53
CA MET A 341 13.93 2.55 -11.21
C MET A 341 13.37 1.69 -10.07
N ILE A 342 12.16 1.14 -10.25
CA ILE A 342 11.59 0.19 -9.29
C ILE A 342 12.23 -1.19 -9.45
N SER A 343 12.52 -1.61 -10.69
CA SER A 343 13.28 -2.83 -10.93
C SER A 343 14.65 -2.78 -10.26
N VAL A 344 15.34 -1.64 -10.28
CA VAL A 344 16.62 -1.44 -9.57
C VAL A 344 16.47 -1.72 -8.07
N ASN A 345 15.45 -1.16 -7.40
CA ASN A 345 15.21 -1.43 -5.98
C ASN A 345 14.97 -2.91 -5.71
N HIS A 346 14.12 -3.57 -6.51
CA HIS A 346 13.90 -5.02 -6.37
C HIS A 346 15.21 -5.82 -6.54
N ILE A 347 16.08 -5.43 -7.47
CA ILE A 347 17.38 -6.08 -7.69
C ILE A 347 18.33 -5.84 -6.50
N ILE A 348 18.35 -4.63 -5.93
CA ILE A 348 19.14 -4.32 -4.72
C ILE A 348 18.78 -5.30 -3.59
N PHE A 349 17.49 -5.44 -3.26
CA PHE A 349 17.06 -6.30 -2.15
C PHE A 349 17.19 -7.80 -2.47
N LEU A 350 17.02 -8.22 -3.72
CA LEU A 350 17.32 -9.58 -4.17
C LEU A 350 18.80 -9.91 -3.94
N ARG A 351 19.69 -9.07 -4.49
CA ARG A 351 21.14 -9.27 -4.40
C ARG A 351 21.61 -9.28 -2.94
N GLU A 352 21.07 -8.39 -2.10
CA GLU A 352 21.46 -8.35 -0.68
C GLU A 352 20.99 -9.58 0.10
N HIS A 353 19.77 -10.08 -0.14
CA HIS A 353 19.34 -11.32 0.51
C HIS A 353 20.31 -12.46 0.20
N ASN A 354 20.67 -12.64 -1.07
CA ASN A 354 21.62 -13.67 -1.48
C ASN A 354 23.01 -13.43 -0.91
N ASN A 355 23.48 -12.18 -0.83
CA ASN A 355 24.74 -11.85 -0.16
C ASN A 355 24.73 -12.23 1.33
N ILE A 356 23.62 -11.97 2.05
CA ILE A 356 23.45 -12.34 3.45
C ILE A 356 23.48 -13.87 3.63
N VAL A 357 22.80 -14.61 2.75
CA VAL A 357 22.80 -16.09 2.75
C VAL A 357 24.23 -16.63 2.64
N GLU A 358 25.04 -16.11 1.70
CA GLU A 358 26.43 -16.54 1.55
C GLU A 358 27.28 -16.22 2.79
N ARG A 359 27.04 -15.07 3.44
CA ARG A 359 27.74 -14.72 4.68
C ARG A 359 27.36 -15.64 5.82
N LEU A 360 26.08 -15.94 6.02
CA LEU A 360 25.63 -16.91 7.03
C LEU A 360 26.21 -18.31 6.74
N ARG A 361 26.25 -18.73 5.48
CA ARG A 361 26.84 -20.01 5.08
C ARG A 361 28.33 -20.10 5.44
N SER A 362 29.08 -19.01 5.25
CA SER A 362 30.50 -18.95 5.64
C SER A 362 30.76 -19.09 7.14
N LEU A 363 29.73 -18.90 7.98
CA LEU A 363 29.79 -19.14 9.44
C LEU A 363 29.47 -20.58 9.85
N GLY A 364 29.21 -21.48 8.90
CA GLY A 364 28.90 -22.89 9.14
C GLY A 364 27.41 -23.23 9.23
N TRP A 365 26.52 -22.33 8.78
CA TRP A 365 25.10 -22.63 8.62
C TRP A 365 24.84 -23.34 7.28
N THR A 366 24.13 -24.45 7.31
CA THR A 366 23.88 -25.29 6.11
C THR A 366 22.41 -25.60 5.85
N ASP A 367 21.52 -25.33 6.81
CA ASP A 367 20.09 -25.56 6.67
C ASP A 367 19.46 -24.45 5.81
N GLY A 368 18.94 -24.82 4.64
CA GLY A 368 18.41 -23.86 3.66
C GLY A 368 17.19 -23.07 4.13
N GLU A 369 16.35 -23.64 4.98
CA GLU A 369 15.20 -22.93 5.55
C GLU A 369 15.65 -21.89 6.57
N PHE A 370 16.56 -22.26 7.48
CA PHE A 370 17.19 -21.33 8.41
C PHE A 370 17.90 -20.19 7.67
N LEU A 371 18.71 -20.51 6.66
CA LEU A 371 19.44 -19.51 5.87
C LEU A 371 18.48 -18.50 5.25
N TYR A 372 17.39 -18.97 4.63
CA TYR A 372 16.37 -18.11 4.04
C TYR A 372 15.69 -17.21 5.09
N GLN A 373 15.18 -17.81 6.16
CA GLN A 373 14.41 -17.07 7.16
C GLN A 373 15.27 -16.07 7.94
N GLU A 374 16.49 -16.44 8.30
CA GLU A 374 17.40 -15.56 9.02
C GLU A 374 17.90 -14.43 8.11
N ALA A 375 18.22 -14.73 6.84
CA ALA A 375 18.57 -13.69 5.87
C ALA A 375 17.41 -12.71 5.62
N LYS A 376 16.18 -13.22 5.48
CA LYS A 376 14.97 -12.41 5.41
C LYS A 376 14.81 -11.54 6.65
N LYS A 377 14.94 -12.11 7.85
CA LYS A 377 14.83 -11.38 9.12
C LYS A 377 15.85 -10.25 9.21
N ILE A 378 17.13 -10.52 8.93
CA ILE A 378 18.20 -9.51 8.94
C ILE A 378 17.90 -8.39 7.94
N LEU A 379 17.57 -8.74 6.70
CA LEU A 379 17.32 -7.74 5.65
C LEU A 379 16.08 -6.89 5.93
N THR A 380 15.00 -7.49 6.44
CA THR A 380 13.83 -6.76 6.93
C THR A 380 14.22 -5.78 8.05
N GLY A 381 15.10 -6.18 8.97
CA GLY A 381 15.58 -5.29 10.03
C GLY A 381 16.37 -4.09 9.50
N ILE A 382 17.26 -4.32 8.53
CA ILE A 382 18.01 -3.26 7.83
C ILE A 382 17.05 -2.33 7.09
N TYR A 383 16.08 -2.88 6.39
CA TYR A 383 15.08 -2.12 5.65
C TYR A 383 14.23 -1.25 6.57
N GLN A 384 13.69 -1.80 7.66
CA GLN A 384 12.98 -1.04 8.68
C GLN A 384 13.86 0.05 9.29
N HIS A 385 15.14 -0.23 9.56
CA HIS A 385 16.05 0.78 10.07
C HIS A 385 16.17 1.97 9.10
N ILE A 386 16.51 1.72 7.82
CA ILE A 386 16.63 2.75 6.78
C ILE A 386 15.33 3.57 6.64
N VAL A 387 14.17 2.90 6.68
CA VAL A 387 12.87 3.58 6.57
C VAL A 387 12.70 4.62 7.70
N TYR A 388 12.99 4.24 8.95
CA TYR A 388 12.73 5.12 10.10
C TYR A 388 13.85 6.12 10.38
N THR A 389 15.08 5.88 9.93
CA THR A 389 16.24 6.76 10.21
C THR A 389 16.70 7.60 9.03
N GLU A 390 16.41 7.19 7.78
CA GLU A 390 16.81 7.93 6.58
C GLU A 390 15.60 8.47 5.80
N TYR A 391 14.57 7.65 5.58
CA TYR A 391 13.44 8.05 4.72
C TYR A 391 12.43 8.96 5.45
N LEU A 392 11.85 8.50 6.56
CA LEU A 392 10.78 9.24 7.26
C LEU A 392 11.19 10.63 7.77
N PRO A 393 12.41 10.86 8.28
CA PRO A 393 12.84 12.20 8.67
C PRO A 393 12.76 13.21 7.52
N ILE A 394 13.06 12.79 6.29
CA ILE A 394 12.94 13.65 5.10
C ILE A 394 11.47 13.94 4.78
N ILE A 395 10.61 12.93 4.87
CA ILE A 395 9.18 13.08 4.53
C ILE A 395 8.45 13.94 5.56
N LEU A 396 8.65 13.67 6.85
CA LEU A 396 7.86 14.23 7.95
C LEU A 396 8.51 15.45 8.63
N GLY A 397 9.83 15.63 8.48
CA GLY A 397 10.61 16.58 9.27
C GLY A 397 10.71 16.19 10.75
N ASP A 398 11.59 16.86 11.48
CA ASP A 398 11.87 16.53 12.88
C ASP A 398 10.64 16.64 13.80
N GLU A 399 9.79 17.63 13.54
CA GLU A 399 8.54 17.84 14.26
C GLU A 399 7.57 16.67 14.02
N GLY A 400 7.38 16.25 12.76
CA GLY A 400 6.49 15.14 12.41
C GLY A 400 6.98 13.80 12.96
N MET A 401 8.30 13.57 12.93
CA MET A 401 8.95 12.42 13.57
C MET A 401 8.70 12.37 15.08
N SER A 402 8.85 13.51 15.75
CA SER A 402 8.67 13.64 17.20
C SER A 402 7.22 13.46 17.62
N MET A 403 6.29 14.16 16.96
CA MET A 403 4.84 14.07 17.24
C MET A 403 4.30 12.64 17.05
N SER A 404 4.91 11.86 16.16
CA SER A 404 4.48 10.50 15.83
C SER A 404 5.29 9.42 16.58
N GLY A 405 6.24 9.78 17.44
CA GLY A 405 7.06 8.83 18.21
C GLY A 405 7.95 7.91 17.37
N LEU A 406 8.39 8.38 16.18
CA LEU A 406 9.02 7.51 15.18
C LEU A 406 10.53 7.35 15.35
N TRP A 407 11.18 8.24 16.09
CA TRP A 407 12.62 8.19 16.30
C TRP A 407 13.11 6.82 16.82
N SER A 408 14.20 6.35 16.22
CA SER A 408 14.99 5.21 16.70
C SER A 408 16.15 5.72 17.56
N THR A 409 16.64 4.88 18.47
CA THR A 409 17.85 5.20 19.24
C THR A 409 19.09 4.80 18.45
N PRO A 410 20.24 5.49 18.59
CA PRO A 410 21.48 5.11 17.90
C PRO A 410 21.99 3.72 18.28
N THR A 411 21.74 3.29 19.52
CA THR A 411 22.18 2.01 20.08
C THR A 411 21.08 1.37 20.92
N GLY A 412 21.17 0.06 21.15
CA GLY A 412 20.24 -0.67 22.03
C GLY A 412 18.82 -0.79 21.47
N PHE A 413 17.89 -1.26 22.29
CA PHE A 413 16.51 -1.52 21.91
C PHE A 413 15.60 -0.29 22.08
N ASN A 414 14.49 -0.26 21.36
CA ASN A 414 13.41 0.73 21.47
C ASN A 414 12.08 0.02 21.28
N THR A 415 11.76 -0.88 22.21
CA THR A 415 10.56 -1.73 22.15
C THR A 415 9.33 -0.88 22.41
N GLN A 416 8.46 -0.74 21.40
CA GLN A 416 7.19 0.01 21.51
C GLN A 416 5.95 -0.82 21.13
N TYR A 417 6.13 -2.13 20.95
CA TYR A 417 5.03 -3.01 20.57
C TYR A 417 3.89 -2.98 21.60
N ASN A 418 2.68 -2.79 21.10
CA ASN A 418 1.44 -2.83 21.86
C ASN A 418 0.44 -3.77 21.16
N PRO A 419 0.07 -4.91 21.77
CA PRO A 419 -0.84 -5.88 21.16
C PRO A 419 -2.29 -5.37 21.00
N SER A 420 -2.63 -4.21 21.56
CA SER A 420 -3.92 -3.54 21.32
C SER A 420 -3.92 -2.64 20.08
N VAL A 421 -2.76 -2.37 19.48
CA VAL A 421 -2.65 -1.56 18.26
C VAL A 421 -2.93 -2.42 17.02
N ASN A 422 -3.80 -1.92 16.14
CA ASN A 422 -4.08 -2.51 14.85
C ASN A 422 -3.19 -1.90 13.75
N PRO A 423 -2.17 -2.63 13.23
CA PRO A 423 -1.24 -2.15 12.21
C PRO A 423 -1.83 -2.07 10.79
N THR A 424 -3.05 -2.55 10.55
CA THR A 424 -3.65 -2.59 9.19
C THR A 424 -3.56 -1.23 8.49
N ILE A 425 -3.12 -1.20 7.24
CA ILE A 425 -3.06 0.05 6.46
C ILE A 425 -4.40 0.79 6.47
N ARG A 426 -4.35 2.09 6.78
CA ARG A 426 -5.51 2.98 6.76
C ARG A 426 -5.83 3.37 5.33
N ASN A 427 -7.09 3.22 4.93
CA ASN A 427 -7.58 3.43 3.58
C ASN A 427 -7.27 4.84 3.05
N ALA A 428 -7.36 5.87 3.90
CA ALA A 428 -7.00 7.24 3.52
C ALA A 428 -5.50 7.45 3.27
N CYS A 429 -4.64 6.71 3.98
CA CYS A 429 -3.21 6.71 3.72
C CYS A 429 -2.91 6.06 2.36
N ALA A 430 -3.48 4.87 2.10
CA ALA A 430 -3.27 4.12 0.85
C ALA A 430 -3.90 4.74 -0.40
N ALA A 431 -5.10 5.29 -0.29
CA ALA A 431 -5.84 5.86 -1.42
C ALA A 431 -5.48 7.32 -1.71
N ALA A 432 -4.84 8.03 -0.76
CA ALA A 432 -4.52 9.44 -0.92
C ALA A 432 -3.14 9.84 -0.35
N ALA A 433 -2.92 9.77 0.96
CA ALA A 433 -1.77 10.47 1.58
C ALA A 433 -0.41 9.97 1.08
N PHE A 434 -0.19 8.64 1.02
CA PHE A 434 1.10 8.07 0.61
C PHE A 434 1.33 8.11 -0.91
N ARG A 435 0.38 8.65 -1.68
CA ARG A 435 0.49 8.88 -3.13
C ARG A 435 1.16 10.20 -3.48
N PHE A 436 1.67 10.95 -2.50
CA PHE A 436 2.34 12.23 -2.71
C PHE A 436 3.56 12.10 -3.65
N GLY A 437 4.27 10.97 -3.59
CA GLY A 437 5.45 10.68 -4.41
C GLY A 437 5.18 10.65 -5.91
N HIS A 438 3.91 10.53 -6.34
CA HIS A 438 3.59 10.62 -7.77
C HIS A 438 3.92 11.99 -8.38
N SER A 439 3.97 13.06 -7.58
CA SER A 439 4.42 14.40 -8.02
C SER A 439 5.94 14.49 -8.20
N GLU A 440 6.70 13.60 -7.57
CA GLU A 440 8.16 13.61 -7.55
C GLU A 440 8.76 12.92 -8.80
N VAL A 441 7.92 12.28 -9.62
CA VAL A 441 8.32 11.60 -10.85
C VAL A 441 8.70 12.59 -11.95
N GLY A 442 9.83 12.34 -12.61
CA GLY A 442 10.35 13.15 -13.72
C GLY A 442 9.71 12.85 -15.08
N SER A 443 10.32 13.39 -16.14
CA SER A 443 9.89 13.22 -17.54
C SER A 443 10.79 12.31 -18.38
N PHE A 444 11.89 11.82 -17.81
CA PHE A 444 12.86 10.98 -18.52
C PHE A 444 13.56 10.03 -17.57
N VAL A 445 14.13 8.98 -18.15
CA VAL A 445 15.07 8.06 -17.52
C VAL A 445 16.42 8.23 -18.20
N GLU A 446 17.48 8.30 -17.42
CA GLU A 446 18.85 8.30 -17.94
C GLU A 446 19.65 7.13 -17.34
N SER A 447 20.75 6.78 -18.01
CA SER A 447 21.76 5.86 -17.52
C SER A 447 23.10 6.58 -17.43
N PHE A 448 23.86 6.30 -16.39
CA PHE A 448 25.14 6.97 -16.09
C PHE A 448 26.29 5.96 -16.10
N ASN A 449 27.47 6.40 -16.54
CA ASN A 449 28.69 5.60 -16.53
C ASN A 449 29.30 5.49 -15.13
N GLU A 450 30.36 4.69 -14.97
CA GLU A 450 31.06 4.48 -13.68
C GLU A 450 31.55 5.76 -13.01
N ASP A 451 31.94 6.76 -13.81
CA ASP A 451 32.35 8.09 -13.36
C ASP A 451 31.16 9.06 -13.14
N PHE A 452 29.92 8.55 -13.18
CA PHE A 452 28.67 9.32 -13.07
C PHE A 452 28.44 10.34 -14.19
N THR A 453 29.02 10.14 -15.37
CA THR A 453 28.66 10.92 -16.58
C THR A 453 27.42 10.33 -17.27
N PRO A 454 26.54 11.16 -17.87
CA PRO A 454 25.37 10.66 -18.59
C PRO A 454 25.74 9.87 -19.86
N LEU A 455 25.06 8.75 -20.12
CA LEU A 455 25.28 7.87 -21.29
C LEU A 455 24.08 7.85 -22.25
N ALA A 456 22.90 7.52 -21.75
CA ALA A 456 21.69 7.44 -22.56
C ALA A 456 20.51 8.11 -21.86
N LYS A 457 19.52 8.52 -22.66
CA LYS A 457 18.30 9.18 -22.20
C LYS A 457 17.10 8.66 -22.96
N SER A 458 16.03 8.38 -22.23
CA SER A 458 14.74 7.95 -22.79
C SER A 458 13.59 8.74 -22.16
N PRO A 459 12.56 9.12 -22.94
CA PRO A 459 11.32 9.65 -22.38
C PRO A 459 10.72 8.68 -21.36
N MET A 460 10.20 9.19 -20.24
CA MET A 460 9.65 8.35 -19.17
C MET A 460 8.51 7.46 -19.68
N GLU A 461 7.65 8.02 -20.53
CA GLU A 461 6.50 7.35 -21.14
C GLU A 461 6.84 6.09 -21.95
N ASP A 462 8.08 5.96 -22.43
CA ASP A 462 8.53 4.81 -23.21
C ASP A 462 9.09 3.68 -22.32
N THR A 463 9.27 3.97 -21.03
CA THR A 463 9.85 3.04 -20.05
C THR A 463 8.82 2.27 -19.24
N PHE A 464 7.55 2.65 -19.31
CA PHE A 464 6.50 2.01 -18.54
C PHE A 464 6.31 0.54 -18.96
N LEU A 465 6.38 -0.39 -18.01
CA LEU A 465 6.22 -1.83 -18.24
C LEU A 465 7.18 -2.37 -19.32
N ASN A 466 8.36 -1.78 -19.41
CA ASN A 466 9.39 -2.11 -20.39
C ASN A 466 10.70 -2.47 -19.66
N THR A 467 11.03 -3.75 -19.65
CA THR A 467 12.19 -4.29 -18.93
C THR A 467 13.49 -4.26 -19.75
N ARG A 468 13.42 -3.88 -21.03
CA ARG A 468 14.56 -3.95 -21.96
C ARG A 468 15.76 -3.14 -21.47
N SER A 469 15.54 -1.99 -20.85
CA SER A 469 16.63 -1.15 -20.30
C SER A 469 17.34 -1.81 -19.11
N ILE A 470 16.65 -2.65 -18.33
CA ILE A 470 17.21 -3.41 -17.21
C ILE A 470 17.90 -4.68 -17.70
N ARG A 471 17.35 -5.32 -18.73
CA ARG A 471 17.89 -6.56 -19.33
C ARG A 471 19.01 -6.32 -20.35
N ASN A 472 19.32 -5.06 -20.63
CA ASN A 472 20.41 -4.72 -21.51
C ASN A 472 21.72 -4.69 -20.70
N PHE A 473 22.65 -5.57 -21.08
CA PHE A 473 23.93 -5.77 -20.40
C PHE A 473 25.10 -5.08 -21.12
N ASP A 474 24.81 -4.25 -22.13
CA ASP A 474 25.73 -3.25 -22.62
C ASP A 474 26.08 -2.28 -21.47
N GLU A 475 27.34 -1.86 -21.38
CA GLU A 475 27.86 -0.97 -20.32
C GLU A 475 27.08 0.36 -20.21
N ARG A 476 26.36 0.75 -21.28
CA ARG A 476 25.52 1.96 -21.33
C ARG A 476 24.16 1.79 -20.65
N PHE A 477 23.75 0.58 -20.33
CA PHE A 477 22.41 0.27 -19.81
C PHE A 477 22.50 -0.65 -18.59
N GLY A 478 21.36 -1.20 -18.18
CA GLY A 478 21.28 -2.10 -17.05
C GLY A 478 21.02 -1.40 -15.71
N PRO A 479 20.76 -2.19 -14.67
CA PRO A 479 20.34 -1.67 -13.37
C PRO A 479 21.40 -0.80 -12.70
N ASP A 480 22.69 -1.12 -12.89
CA ASP A 480 23.78 -0.39 -12.25
C ASP A 480 23.93 1.04 -12.82
N ALA A 481 23.82 1.20 -14.14
CA ALA A 481 23.87 2.51 -14.78
C ALA A 481 22.67 3.40 -14.39
N ILE A 482 21.49 2.81 -14.21
CA ILE A 482 20.30 3.51 -13.72
C ILE A 482 20.44 3.84 -12.23
N ALA A 483 21.02 2.96 -11.41
CA ALA A 483 21.30 3.22 -10.00
C ALA A 483 22.23 4.44 -9.80
N ARG A 484 23.25 4.57 -10.66
CA ARG A 484 24.15 5.75 -10.68
C ARG A 484 23.40 7.04 -11.01
N TRP A 485 22.49 6.99 -11.99
CA TRP A 485 21.62 8.13 -12.28
C TRP A 485 20.68 8.47 -11.12
N MET A 486 20.02 7.47 -10.53
CA MET A 486 19.04 7.66 -9.46
C MET A 486 19.64 8.36 -8.23
N THR A 487 20.87 8.01 -7.88
CA THR A 487 21.61 8.57 -6.74
C THR A 487 22.24 9.94 -7.04
N THR A 488 22.17 10.39 -8.30
CA THR A 488 22.79 11.64 -8.77
C THR A 488 21.75 12.70 -9.08
N GLN A 489 20.79 12.39 -9.95
CA GLN A 489 19.88 13.36 -10.53
C GLN A 489 18.81 13.79 -9.52
N PHE A 490 18.46 15.07 -9.54
CA PHE A 490 17.38 15.60 -8.72
C PHE A 490 16.02 14.97 -9.10
N GLN A 491 15.21 14.65 -8.08
CA GLN A 491 13.79 14.34 -8.30
C GLN A 491 12.98 15.59 -8.69
N SER A 492 11.78 15.40 -9.23
CA SER A 492 10.80 16.48 -9.31
C SER A 492 10.43 16.95 -7.90
N LYS A 493 9.94 18.18 -7.79
CA LYS A 493 9.56 18.76 -6.51
C LYS A 493 8.27 18.09 -6.00
N SER A 494 8.29 17.58 -4.78
CA SER A 494 7.08 17.20 -4.02
C SER A 494 6.13 18.40 -3.83
N ASP A 495 5.21 18.60 -4.76
CA ASP A 495 4.20 19.65 -4.75
C ASP A 495 3.01 19.24 -5.63
N ARG A 496 2.09 20.16 -5.93
CA ARG A 496 0.91 19.83 -6.73
C ARG A 496 1.22 19.53 -8.20
N PHE A 497 2.42 19.79 -8.72
CA PHE A 497 2.69 19.71 -10.15
C PHE A 497 3.17 18.32 -10.58
N PHE A 498 2.65 17.85 -11.72
CA PHE A 498 2.99 16.53 -12.25
C PHE A 498 3.65 16.66 -13.62
N SER A 499 4.62 15.77 -13.88
CA SER A 499 5.23 15.67 -15.19
C SER A 499 4.19 15.25 -16.25
N PRO A 500 4.27 15.76 -17.49
CA PRO A 500 3.37 15.35 -18.57
C PRO A 500 3.38 13.83 -18.83
N SER A 501 4.49 13.16 -18.54
CA SER A 501 4.65 11.72 -18.76
C SER A 501 3.69 10.89 -17.91
N VAL A 502 3.52 11.22 -16.62
CA VAL A 502 2.54 10.53 -15.73
C VAL A 502 1.15 11.17 -15.75
N ARG A 503 1.07 12.45 -16.14
CA ARG A 503 -0.18 13.21 -16.19
C ARG A 503 -1.02 12.92 -17.45
N ASN A 504 -0.38 12.68 -18.58
CA ASN A 504 -1.06 12.62 -19.88
C ASN A 504 -0.68 11.37 -20.69
N ARG A 505 0.45 10.73 -20.39
CA ARG A 505 1.04 9.67 -21.20
C ARG A 505 1.31 8.39 -20.39
N LEU A 506 0.65 8.24 -19.23
CA LEU A 506 0.81 7.07 -18.38
C LEU A 506 0.36 5.82 -19.14
N PHE A 507 1.25 4.83 -19.26
CA PHE A 507 1.02 3.60 -20.01
C PHE A 507 0.55 3.81 -21.46
N GLN A 508 0.96 4.90 -22.14
CA GLN A 508 0.51 5.17 -23.53
C GLN A 508 0.79 4.02 -24.52
N SER A 509 1.79 3.19 -24.22
CA SER A 509 2.15 1.99 -24.97
C SER A 509 1.13 0.85 -24.84
N MET A 510 0.10 0.99 -23.97
CA MET A 510 -0.92 0.00 -23.62
C MET A 510 -2.29 0.67 -23.35
N PRO A 511 -3.39 0.24 -24.02
CA PRO A 511 -3.96 0.77 -25.28
C PRO A 511 -3.62 2.23 -25.68
N LYS A 512 -3.78 2.54 -26.99
CA LYS A 512 -3.31 3.73 -27.75
C LYS A 512 -3.60 5.16 -27.20
N ASN A 513 -4.21 5.33 -26.04
CA ASN A 513 -4.45 6.62 -25.41
C ASN A 513 -3.97 6.55 -23.94
N GLY A 514 -2.96 7.34 -23.58
CA GLY A 514 -2.41 7.36 -22.22
C GLY A 514 -3.42 7.77 -21.14
N PHE A 515 -3.08 7.48 -19.89
CA PHE A 515 -3.88 7.83 -18.71
C PHE A 515 -3.37 9.09 -18.00
N ASP A 516 -4.22 9.65 -17.13
CA ASP A 516 -3.90 10.74 -16.21
C ASP A 516 -3.82 10.22 -14.78
N LEU A 517 -2.60 9.97 -14.27
CA LEU A 517 -2.38 9.43 -12.93
C LEU A 517 -3.03 10.27 -11.81
N PRO A 518 -2.86 11.61 -11.75
CA PRO A 518 -3.55 12.39 -10.73
C PRO A 518 -5.08 12.34 -10.83
N ALA A 519 -5.67 12.29 -12.03
CA ALA A 519 -7.11 12.11 -12.20
C ALA A 519 -7.55 10.72 -11.71
N LEU A 520 -6.77 9.67 -11.98
CA LEU A 520 -7.01 8.33 -11.44
C LEU A 520 -6.91 8.31 -9.90
N ASN A 521 -6.01 9.07 -9.29
CA ASN A 521 -5.90 9.19 -7.83
C ASN A 521 -7.13 9.85 -7.21
N ILE A 522 -7.63 10.95 -7.79
CA ILE A 522 -8.88 11.58 -7.36
C ILE A 522 -10.04 10.59 -7.47
N GLN A 523 -10.19 9.93 -8.63
CA GLN A 523 -11.28 8.99 -8.85
C GLN A 523 -11.18 7.77 -7.91
N ARG A 524 -9.96 7.31 -7.60
CA ARG A 524 -9.71 6.25 -6.62
C ARG A 524 -10.14 6.66 -5.21
N GLY A 525 -9.85 7.88 -4.79
CA GLY A 525 -10.34 8.42 -3.52
C GLY A 525 -11.88 8.40 -3.44
N ARG A 526 -12.56 8.79 -4.53
CA ARG A 526 -14.03 8.76 -4.61
C ARG A 526 -14.59 7.33 -4.63
N ASP A 527 -13.95 6.42 -5.34
CA ASP A 527 -14.29 4.98 -5.37
C ASP A 527 -14.13 4.30 -4.00
N HIS A 528 -13.15 4.75 -3.21
CA HIS A 528 -12.87 4.25 -1.86
C HIS A 528 -13.73 4.92 -0.78
N GLY A 529 -14.58 5.87 -1.17
CA GLY A 529 -15.42 6.62 -0.23
C GLY A 529 -14.61 7.45 0.75
N ILE A 530 -13.45 7.98 0.34
CA ILE A 530 -12.64 8.86 1.18
C ILE A 530 -13.41 10.17 1.42
N PRO A 531 -13.65 10.55 2.69
CA PRO A 531 -14.28 11.83 3.02
C PRO A 531 -13.47 13.02 2.48
N ALA A 532 -14.16 14.15 2.32
CA ALA A 532 -13.55 15.38 1.82
C ALA A 532 -12.42 15.88 2.72
N TYR A 533 -11.52 16.65 2.13
CA TYR A 533 -10.30 17.18 2.72
C TYR A 533 -10.53 17.87 4.09
N ASN A 534 -11.58 18.67 4.25
CA ASN A 534 -11.89 19.33 5.53
C ASN A 534 -12.10 18.36 6.69
N ARG A 535 -12.67 17.17 6.46
CA ARG A 535 -12.83 16.15 7.51
C ARG A 535 -11.49 15.61 8.00
N TRP A 536 -10.50 15.56 7.11
CA TRP A 536 -9.14 15.17 7.46
C TRP A 536 -8.35 16.28 8.13
N ARG A 537 -8.61 17.55 7.77
CA ARG A 537 -8.11 18.69 8.53
C ARG A 537 -8.56 18.62 9.97
N GLU A 538 -9.87 18.46 10.19
CA GLU A 538 -10.47 18.32 11.52
C GLU A 538 -9.88 17.15 12.29
N PHE A 539 -9.78 15.97 11.66
CA PHE A 539 -9.15 14.79 12.26
C PHE A 539 -7.71 15.06 12.73
N CYS A 540 -6.95 15.84 11.96
CA CYS A 540 -5.58 16.22 12.29
C CYS A 540 -5.46 17.44 13.21
N GLY A 541 -6.58 17.94 13.76
CA GLY A 541 -6.60 19.07 14.69
C GLY A 541 -6.56 20.46 14.03
N PHE A 542 -6.73 20.55 12.71
CA PHE A 542 -6.82 21.82 11.99
C PHE A 542 -8.27 22.26 11.81
N HIS A 543 -8.50 23.57 11.75
CA HIS A 543 -9.83 24.10 11.44
C HIS A 543 -10.26 23.75 10.01
N PRO A 544 -11.52 23.37 9.78
CA PRO A 544 -12.07 23.23 8.44
C PRO A 544 -12.06 24.58 7.73
N ALA A 545 -11.73 24.59 6.44
CA ALA A 545 -11.83 25.79 5.63
C ALA A 545 -13.30 26.11 5.33
N LYS A 546 -13.77 27.29 5.71
CA LYS A 546 -15.11 27.81 5.40
C LYS A 546 -15.16 28.54 4.04
N HIS A 547 -14.00 28.92 3.51
CA HIS A 547 -13.87 29.55 2.20
C HIS A 547 -12.50 29.27 1.57
N PHE A 548 -12.36 29.56 0.28
CA PHE A 548 -11.11 29.35 -0.45
C PHE A 548 -10.02 30.43 -0.24
N GLY A 549 -10.26 31.48 0.55
CA GLY A 549 -9.20 32.42 0.93
C GLY A 549 -8.12 31.75 1.79
N THR A 550 -6.90 32.30 1.86
CA THR A 550 -5.79 31.75 2.66
C THR A 550 -5.62 32.42 4.03
N LYS A 551 -6.62 33.19 4.46
CA LYS A 551 -6.67 33.88 5.75
C LYS A 551 -7.48 33.06 6.77
N TYR A 552 -7.79 33.65 7.92
CA TYR A 552 -8.56 33.05 8.99
C TYR A 552 -9.81 32.30 8.50
N PHE A 553 -10.06 31.11 9.03
CA PHE A 553 -11.08 30.15 8.57
C PHE A 553 -11.02 29.74 7.08
N GLY A 554 -9.90 29.95 6.42
CA GLY A 554 -9.69 29.58 5.02
C GLY A 554 -8.79 28.36 4.82
N LEU A 555 -8.27 28.24 3.61
CA LEU A 555 -7.18 27.33 3.23
C LEU A 555 -5.84 27.90 3.70
N THR A 556 -5.64 28.00 5.02
CA THR A 556 -4.46 28.65 5.64
C THR A 556 -3.15 27.94 5.30
N ASP A 557 -3.22 26.63 5.08
CA ASP A 557 -2.07 25.78 4.75
C ASP A 557 -1.72 25.84 3.26
N HIS A 558 -2.51 26.53 2.43
CA HIS A 558 -2.30 26.66 1.00
C HIS A 558 -1.63 27.99 0.62
N GLY A 559 -0.92 27.98 -0.51
CA GLY A 559 -0.52 29.22 -1.17
C GLY A 559 -1.70 29.85 -1.92
N THR A 560 -1.69 31.18 -2.09
CA THR A 560 -2.76 31.93 -2.79
C THR A 560 -3.02 31.39 -4.19
N SER A 561 -1.97 30.95 -4.90
CA SER A 561 -2.08 30.30 -6.22
C SER A 561 -2.91 29.00 -6.16
N ALA A 562 -2.57 28.08 -5.26
CA ALA A 562 -3.29 26.81 -5.12
C ALA A 562 -4.74 27.04 -4.67
N ALA A 563 -4.96 27.93 -3.70
CA ALA A 563 -6.27 28.26 -3.19
C ALA A 563 -7.19 28.89 -4.25
N LYS A 564 -6.65 29.77 -5.12
CA LYS A 564 -7.38 30.35 -6.26
C LYS A 564 -7.79 29.28 -7.28
N VAL A 565 -6.93 28.31 -7.56
CA VAL A 565 -7.24 27.21 -8.49
C VAL A 565 -8.26 26.25 -7.89
N LEU A 566 -8.16 25.93 -6.59
CA LEU A 566 -9.17 25.13 -5.90
C LEU A 566 -10.55 25.81 -5.96
N LYS A 567 -10.60 27.14 -5.76
CA LYS A 567 -11.84 27.94 -5.91
C LYS A 567 -12.43 27.87 -7.31
N SER A 568 -11.60 27.75 -8.36
CA SER A 568 -12.10 27.74 -9.74
C SER A 568 -12.67 26.38 -10.16
N VAL A 569 -12.42 25.30 -9.42
CA VAL A 569 -12.88 23.95 -9.78
C VAL A 569 -13.86 23.33 -8.79
N TYR A 570 -13.77 23.65 -7.49
CA TYR A 570 -14.71 23.18 -6.48
C TYR A 570 -15.72 24.26 -6.10
N ARG A 571 -16.97 23.86 -5.84
CA ARG A 571 -18.04 24.78 -5.43
C ARG A 571 -17.91 25.21 -3.98
N HIS A 572 -17.55 24.26 -3.11
CA HIS A 572 -17.34 24.48 -1.69
C HIS A 572 -16.02 23.84 -1.21
N PRO A 573 -15.34 24.36 -0.17
CA PRO A 573 -14.15 23.71 0.40
C PRO A 573 -14.41 22.27 0.91
N ASP A 574 -15.65 21.98 1.34
CA ASP A 574 -16.07 20.62 1.74
C ASP A 574 -16.24 19.65 0.55
N ASP A 575 -16.03 20.10 -0.69
CA ASP A 575 -16.04 19.22 -1.85
C ASP A 575 -14.64 18.68 -2.20
N ILE A 576 -13.58 19.33 -1.69
CA ILE A 576 -12.19 19.08 -2.07
C ILE A 576 -11.83 17.62 -1.75
N ASP A 577 -11.37 16.88 -2.76
CA ASP A 577 -10.89 15.51 -2.58
C ASP A 577 -9.61 15.52 -1.72
N LEU A 578 -9.46 14.58 -0.76
CA LEU A 578 -8.30 14.53 0.14
C LEU A 578 -6.96 14.59 -0.61
N PHE A 579 -6.84 13.82 -1.70
CA PHE A 579 -5.61 13.83 -2.52
C PHE A 579 -5.30 15.23 -3.08
N ALA A 580 -6.31 15.91 -3.64
CA ALA A 580 -6.15 17.24 -4.22
C ALA A 580 -5.86 18.31 -3.17
N GLY A 581 -6.56 18.27 -2.04
CA GLY A 581 -6.38 19.20 -0.93
C GLY A 581 -5.00 19.06 -0.28
N GLY A 582 -4.67 17.85 0.18
CA GLY A 582 -3.44 17.57 0.93
C GLY A 582 -2.16 17.74 0.10
N LEU A 583 -2.16 17.33 -1.17
CA LEU A 583 -0.99 17.52 -2.04
C LEU A 583 -0.75 18.99 -2.40
N SER A 584 -1.80 19.82 -2.36
CA SER A 584 -1.72 21.25 -2.68
C SER A 584 -1.35 22.14 -1.50
N GLU A 585 -1.24 21.59 -0.30
CA GLU A 585 -0.74 22.30 0.87
C GLU A 585 0.71 22.77 0.66
N LYS A 586 1.10 23.85 1.32
CA LYS A 586 2.50 24.18 1.50
C LYS A 586 3.14 23.08 2.34
N ARG A 587 4.38 22.73 2.00
CA ARG A 587 5.17 21.81 2.81
C ARG A 587 5.28 22.32 4.24
N ALA A 588 5.13 21.41 5.20
CA ALA A 588 5.43 21.74 6.58
C ALA A 588 6.94 22.03 6.73
N PRO A 589 7.36 22.82 7.74
CA PRO A 589 8.77 23.12 7.97
C PRO A 589 9.62 21.85 8.07
N GLY A 590 10.70 21.78 7.29
CA GLY A 590 11.62 20.63 7.25
C GLY A 590 11.06 19.34 6.62
N ALA A 591 9.80 19.34 6.15
CA ALA A 591 9.13 18.17 5.60
C ALA A 591 8.98 18.26 4.07
N LEU A 592 8.73 17.12 3.42
CA LEU A 592 8.36 17.08 1.99
C LEU A 592 6.86 17.20 1.74
N VAL A 593 6.04 16.91 2.75
CA VAL A 593 4.57 16.95 2.65
C VAL A 593 3.95 18.09 3.47
N GLY A 594 2.72 18.46 3.15
CA GLY A 594 1.93 19.41 3.93
C GLY A 594 1.42 18.83 5.26
N PRO A 595 0.90 19.68 6.16
CA PRO A 595 0.48 19.31 7.51
C PRO A 595 -0.53 18.15 7.57
N THR A 596 -1.51 18.08 6.66
CA THR A 596 -2.52 17.00 6.68
C THR A 596 -1.91 15.66 6.30
N PHE A 597 -1.09 15.62 5.24
CA PHE A 597 -0.40 14.38 4.86
C PHE A 597 0.67 14.00 5.88
N ARG A 598 1.37 14.97 6.49
CA ARG A 598 2.31 14.72 7.60
C ARG A 598 1.63 13.98 8.75
N CYS A 599 0.45 14.45 9.17
CA CYS A 599 -0.37 13.82 10.20
C CYS A 599 -0.77 12.37 9.83
N LEU A 600 -1.32 12.15 8.63
CA LEU A 600 -1.80 10.83 8.21
C LEU A 600 -0.67 9.81 8.00
N ILE A 601 0.44 10.24 7.41
CA ILE A 601 1.62 9.40 7.19
C ILE A 601 2.28 9.09 8.54
N GLY A 602 2.50 10.11 9.38
CA GLY A 602 3.08 9.92 10.72
C GLY A 602 2.28 8.94 11.58
N LEU A 603 0.95 9.07 11.59
CA LEU A 603 0.05 8.11 12.25
C LEU A 603 0.21 6.70 11.69
N GLN A 604 0.23 6.54 10.36
CA GLN A 604 0.33 5.21 9.75
C GLN A 604 1.65 4.51 10.10
N PHE A 605 2.77 5.22 10.03
CA PHE A 605 4.07 4.65 10.38
C PHE A 605 4.19 4.37 11.89
N ASN A 606 3.52 5.15 12.74
CA ASN A 606 3.45 4.81 14.16
C ASN A 606 2.74 3.47 14.36
N LEU A 607 1.61 3.25 13.68
CA LEU A 607 0.85 2.00 13.76
C LEU A 607 1.66 0.80 13.21
N PHE A 608 2.45 1.00 12.16
CA PHE A 608 3.36 -0.02 11.65
C PHE A 608 4.45 -0.38 12.67
N LYS A 609 5.01 0.61 13.39
CA LYS A 609 6.04 0.38 14.41
C LYS A 609 5.47 -0.29 15.67
N THR A 610 4.42 0.28 16.23
CA THR A 610 3.86 -0.13 17.54
C THR A 610 2.92 -1.32 17.44
N GLY A 611 2.34 -1.59 16.27
CA GLY A 611 1.49 -2.76 16.03
C GLY A 611 2.24 -4.01 15.54
N ASP A 612 3.56 -3.95 15.35
CA ASP A 612 4.37 -5.04 14.80
C ASP A 612 5.20 -5.76 15.87
N ARG A 613 4.80 -7.00 16.20
CA ARG A 613 5.51 -7.85 17.18
C ARG A 613 6.97 -8.12 16.77
N PHE A 614 7.25 -8.14 15.48
CA PHE A 614 8.55 -8.47 14.89
C PHE A 614 9.33 -7.22 14.45
N PHE A 615 8.93 -6.02 14.87
CA PHE A 615 9.67 -4.79 14.57
C PHE A 615 11.12 -4.91 15.08
N TYR A 616 12.09 -4.47 14.27
CA TYR A 616 13.50 -4.81 14.46
C TYR A 616 14.11 -4.37 15.80
N GLU A 617 13.57 -3.32 16.43
CA GLU A 617 14.04 -2.81 17.73
C GLU A 617 13.42 -3.50 18.95
N ASN A 618 12.49 -4.46 18.75
CA ASN A 618 11.87 -5.19 19.85
C ASN A 618 12.83 -6.24 20.44
N ASN A 619 12.87 -6.34 21.77
CA ASN A 619 13.71 -7.30 22.51
C ASN A 619 12.95 -8.56 22.99
N PHE A 620 11.92 -9.02 22.26
CA PHE A 620 11.12 -10.15 22.71
C PHE A 620 11.74 -11.48 22.32
N PHE A 621 12.02 -12.37 23.27
CA PHE A 621 12.30 -13.76 22.92
C PHE A 621 11.01 -14.45 22.44
N PRO A 622 11.01 -15.19 21.32
CA PRO A 622 12.18 -15.52 20.49
C PRO A 622 12.32 -14.70 19.19
N THR A 623 11.50 -13.65 19.01
CA THR A 623 11.38 -12.89 17.74
C THR A 623 12.42 -11.78 17.55
N GLY A 624 12.87 -11.16 18.63
CA GLY A 624 13.84 -10.06 18.61
C GLY A 624 15.24 -10.48 18.19
N PHE A 625 16.06 -9.49 17.86
CA PHE A 625 17.51 -9.65 17.72
C PHE A 625 18.18 -9.60 19.09
N THR A 626 19.37 -10.18 19.22
CA THR A 626 20.23 -9.88 20.38
C THR A 626 20.74 -8.43 20.29
N ALA A 627 21.28 -7.90 21.39
CA ALA A 627 21.84 -6.53 21.40
C ALA A 627 22.95 -6.37 20.36
N ASP A 628 23.85 -7.35 20.25
CA ASP A 628 24.96 -7.33 19.29
C ASP A 628 24.45 -7.41 17.85
N GLN A 629 23.46 -8.26 17.58
CA GLN A 629 22.83 -8.36 16.26
C GLN A 629 22.15 -7.04 15.88
N LEU A 630 21.37 -6.45 16.78
CA LEU A 630 20.70 -5.18 16.57
C LEU A 630 21.71 -4.05 16.31
N GLN A 631 22.84 -4.03 17.02
CA GLN A 631 23.88 -3.03 16.82
C GLN A 631 24.50 -3.09 15.42
N GLN A 632 24.56 -4.28 14.80
CA GLN A 632 25.05 -4.42 13.42
C GLN A 632 24.01 -3.93 12.40
N ILE A 633 22.72 -4.16 12.65
CA ILE A 633 21.62 -3.64 11.84
C ILE A 633 21.59 -2.11 11.88
N LYS A 634 21.71 -1.51 13.08
CA LYS A 634 21.69 -0.04 13.27
C LYS A 634 22.88 0.72 12.66
N LYS A 635 23.91 0.01 12.20
CA LYS A 635 25.01 0.62 11.43
C LYS A 635 24.66 0.75 9.95
N GLN A 636 23.70 -0.02 9.45
CA GLN A 636 23.45 -0.10 8.01
C GLN A 636 22.78 1.17 7.50
N THR A 637 23.16 1.57 6.29
CA THR A 637 22.56 2.70 5.57
C THR A 637 22.16 2.27 4.17
N LEU A 638 21.29 3.04 3.51
CA LEU A 638 20.94 2.78 2.12
C LEU A 638 22.18 2.92 1.21
N SER A 639 23.07 3.88 1.47
CA SER A 639 24.32 4.00 0.71
C SER A 639 25.21 2.77 0.83
N ALA A 640 25.31 2.18 2.04
CA ALA A 640 26.05 0.93 2.25
C ALA A 640 25.42 -0.23 1.46
N LEU A 641 24.10 -0.25 1.32
CA LEU A 641 23.37 -1.25 0.53
C LEU A 641 23.65 -1.09 -0.98
N TYR A 642 23.65 0.14 -1.51
CA TYR A 642 24.05 0.39 -2.90
C TYR A 642 25.47 -0.09 -3.17
N CYS A 643 26.43 0.24 -2.30
CA CYS A 643 27.83 -0.19 -2.43
C CYS A 643 28.04 -1.71 -2.47
N ARG A 644 27.15 -2.49 -1.84
CA ARG A 644 27.26 -3.97 -1.81
C ARG A 644 26.52 -4.68 -2.94
N THR A 645 25.59 -3.98 -3.58
CA THR A 645 24.62 -4.61 -4.50
C THR A 645 24.69 -4.07 -5.91
N MET A 646 25.22 -2.87 -6.11
CA MET A 646 25.32 -2.20 -7.40
C MET A 646 26.79 -1.93 -7.77
N ALA A 647 27.08 -1.80 -9.07
CA ALA A 647 28.41 -1.42 -9.57
C ALA A 647 28.67 0.09 -9.37
N VAL A 648 28.88 0.48 -8.11
CA VAL A 648 29.21 1.84 -7.66
C VAL A 648 30.42 1.81 -6.73
N TYR A 649 31.35 2.74 -6.93
CA TYR A 649 32.57 2.85 -6.10
C TYR A 649 32.49 3.99 -5.07
N THR A 650 31.59 4.96 -5.30
CA THR A 650 31.38 6.08 -4.38
C THR A 650 29.89 6.36 -4.25
N MET A 651 29.46 6.81 -3.07
CA MET A 651 28.07 7.15 -2.76
C MET A 651 27.99 8.41 -1.90
N PRO A 652 26.91 9.22 -2.01
CA PRO A 652 26.65 10.26 -1.01
C PRO A 652 26.45 9.63 0.38
N LYS A 653 26.75 10.36 1.45
CA LYS A 653 26.60 9.84 2.83
C LYS A 653 25.17 9.38 3.15
N ASN A 654 24.18 10.12 2.65
CA ASN A 654 22.77 9.72 2.64
C ASN A 654 22.38 9.50 1.17
N ALA A 655 21.91 8.29 0.84
CA ALA A 655 21.60 7.89 -0.53
C ALA A 655 20.48 8.73 -1.18
N PHE A 656 19.66 9.41 -0.38
CA PHE A 656 18.54 10.25 -0.84
C PHE A 656 18.94 11.68 -1.18
N GLU A 657 20.15 12.10 -0.82
CA GLU A 657 20.64 13.45 -1.12
C GLU A 657 21.45 13.47 -2.42
N SER A 658 21.21 14.47 -3.25
CA SER A 658 21.90 14.65 -4.52
C SER A 658 23.28 15.28 -4.30
N PRO A 659 24.34 14.72 -4.89
CA PRO A 659 25.66 15.34 -4.92
C PRO A 659 25.70 16.63 -5.74
N LEU A 660 24.74 16.86 -6.64
CA LEU A 660 24.58 18.13 -7.35
C LEU A 660 24.18 19.29 -6.40
N ALA A 661 23.71 18.98 -5.19
CA ALA A 661 23.47 19.95 -4.13
C ALA A 661 24.71 20.23 -3.26
N GLY A 662 25.91 19.83 -3.71
CA GLY A 662 27.16 19.96 -2.95
C GLY A 662 27.41 18.82 -1.94
N LYS A 663 26.58 17.78 -1.94
CA LYS A 663 26.69 16.61 -1.05
C LYS A 663 27.72 15.61 -1.60
N LYS A 664 28.99 15.84 -1.33
CA LYS A 664 30.09 15.04 -1.90
C LYS A 664 29.88 13.53 -1.70
N ARG A 665 30.20 12.75 -2.73
CA ARG A 665 30.32 11.29 -2.62
C ARG A 665 31.57 10.94 -1.82
N VAL A 666 31.50 9.82 -1.13
CA VAL A 666 32.62 9.20 -0.42
C VAL A 666 32.84 7.77 -0.93
N PRO A 667 34.07 7.24 -0.87
CA PRO A 667 34.37 5.86 -1.25
C PRO A 667 33.51 4.84 -0.49
N CYS A 668 33.15 3.75 -1.17
CA CYS A 668 32.29 2.71 -0.61
C CYS A 668 32.90 2.03 0.64
N GLU A 669 34.23 2.05 0.78
CA GLU A 669 34.98 1.52 1.92
C GLU A 669 34.71 2.29 3.21
N MET A 670 34.23 3.54 3.13
CA MET A 670 33.89 4.35 4.31
C MET A 670 32.55 3.96 4.93
N PHE A 671 31.70 3.22 4.22
CA PHE A 671 30.42 2.79 4.77
C PHE A 671 30.58 1.53 5.62
N PRO A 672 29.87 1.42 6.75
CA PRO A 672 30.00 0.29 7.65
C PRO A 672 29.55 -1.02 6.98
N LYS A 673 30.40 -2.04 7.10
CA LYS A 673 30.08 -3.40 6.70
C LYS A 673 29.26 -4.07 7.80
N LEU A 674 28.33 -4.94 7.42
CA LEU A 674 27.59 -5.77 8.36
C LEU A 674 28.51 -6.88 8.88
N ASP A 675 28.86 -6.84 10.18
CA ASP A 675 29.61 -7.91 10.83
C ASP A 675 28.64 -9.03 11.26
N PHE A 676 28.88 -10.23 10.73
CA PHE A 676 28.05 -11.40 10.98
C PHE A 676 28.47 -12.22 12.19
N THR A 677 29.56 -11.86 12.88
CA THR A 677 30.04 -12.58 14.08
C THR A 677 28.92 -12.85 15.12
N PRO A 678 27.99 -11.92 15.39
CA PRO A 678 26.85 -12.17 16.30
C PRO A 678 25.87 -13.27 15.86
N TRP A 679 25.92 -13.71 14.59
CA TRP A 679 25.12 -14.80 14.04
C TRP A 679 25.87 -16.14 13.96
N LYS A 680 27.11 -16.21 14.46
CA LYS A 680 27.89 -17.44 14.45
C LYS A 680 27.20 -18.53 15.27
N LYS A 681 27.24 -19.76 14.77
CA LYS A 681 26.69 -20.95 15.45
C LYS A 681 27.45 -21.21 16.75
N THR A 682 26.87 -20.87 17.90
CA THR A 682 27.44 -21.23 19.22
C THR A 682 26.97 -22.61 19.64
N LYS A 683 27.82 -23.37 20.37
CA LYS A 683 27.49 -24.71 20.90
C LYS A 683 26.22 -24.74 21.77
N ASN A 684 25.78 -23.59 22.30
CA ASN A 684 24.56 -23.45 23.11
C ASN A 684 23.27 -23.27 22.29
N ILE A 685 23.35 -22.99 20.98
CA ILE A 685 22.15 -22.92 20.11
C ILE A 685 21.57 -24.32 19.85
N THR A 686 22.30 -25.39 20.17
CA THR A 686 21.77 -26.76 20.22
C THR A 686 20.61 -26.92 21.22
N ASN A 687 20.52 -26.06 22.25
CA ASN A 687 19.37 -26.05 23.16
C ASN A 687 18.15 -25.30 22.61
N ARG A 688 18.29 -24.41 21.61
CA ARG A 688 17.11 -23.95 20.85
C ARG A 688 16.51 -25.11 20.06
N LYS A 689 17.32 -26.05 19.56
CA LYS A 689 16.82 -27.30 18.96
C LYS A 689 16.07 -28.22 19.94
N LYS A 690 16.34 -28.15 21.25
CA LYS A 690 15.58 -28.88 22.28
C LYS A 690 14.26 -28.21 22.68
N ILE A 691 14.03 -26.96 22.26
CA ILE A 691 12.71 -26.30 22.31
C ILE A 691 11.98 -26.48 20.95
N ILE A 692 12.64 -27.10 19.96
CA ILE A 692 12.14 -27.39 18.61
C ILE A 692 11.61 -28.85 18.50
N GLN A 693 11.66 -29.63 19.60
CA GLN A 693 10.85 -30.83 19.81
C GLN A 693 9.84 -30.52 20.91
#